data_AF-A0A0F9YV82-F1
#
_entry.id   AF-A0A0F9YV82-F1
#
_cell.length_a   1.000
_cell.length_b   1.000
_cell.length_c   1.000
_cell.angle_alpha   90.00
_cell.angle_beta   90.00
_cell.angle_gamma   90.00
#
_symmetry.space_group_name_H-M   'P 1'
#
loop_
_entity.id
_entity.type
_entity.pdbx_description
1 polymer ?
#
loop_
_entity_poly.entity_id
_entity_poly.type
_entity_poly.pdbx_seq_one_letter_code
_entity_poly.pdbx_strand_id
1 'polypeptide(L)'
;MKIFNKKYLFLFCVFVFSQINAIKLGSNVNVFRATSPINFSKYQQNTIGGFTVVEAGFSLEDSDCYCTYDSFFPPSGSINFNGGHFMLSRDFNLANICSFQSMGSISGNGYLIDLTTSITCLQGDMVVNNRLNLISSKETLADVLTLDFSHNDKYVAVGFNSSNGVKVYSFLNGSLNEVASFALSKVVTSVRWSPAEYILAISTEAGSGDEIFTYEFDSLDNSFTQIDSKNFTDTVRGVAWNKAGTYLACVKQTSDSELIIYPMTAGVFGTGVTYDISGSRAVANKGVCWDFSGDYLAVCMAEDSGSATDLMIFYFDGAAITSTAGINIGADGGSLDWAPSGTYIAVGLSSGNNKLRIYEFDSVANSLTQACVYDVGTSAVNAVAWNPICCSLVIGQQFNKNYLELSLFNFDADNPTLSLVAQRKISADVGSVRWSNSNDYLVAGNSLSTKEEVSPAIAIYTSIPQYVFSNVHMRLSENLQLRNPIVFVGDCSFFGNGHILDLTETGSLIVWSNSKLTLDNIVVKNISDSNITCLDTGVLTLKDVNWNQIQDFNFDTGAIWFKNYVFFTGDYSFIYQSNQTSTVLHETKIELDAGFTFSYDPLSKAGNLFQLEDSSARLKFMGASLYAAVPLELTKGTLLFKEDSIFASSYDPEISSTLQGISFGNSNAEEDLIFRINPGVCLTVDSGILNYKNILPSSLKMPVSTSVIYMNDDTELVLTNTMNMQSGVLMLGDNLNLTFIDAAELIGSTHPLGTINYSFISSGEGK
;
A
#
# COMPACT_ATOMS: atom_id res chain seq x y z
N MET A 1 64.61 14.85 45.82
CA MET A 1 63.28 14.31 46.18
C MET A 1 62.24 15.38 45.85
N LYS A 2 61.66 15.34 44.64
CA LYS A 2 60.61 16.28 44.19
C LYS A 2 59.27 15.67 44.55
N ILE A 3 58.45 16.35 45.36
CA ILE A 3 57.05 16.01 45.55
C ILE A 3 56.23 17.21 45.04
N PHE A 4 55.44 16.93 44.00
CA PHE A 4 54.59 17.87 43.29
C PHE A 4 53.37 18.26 44.12
N ASN A 5 53.09 19.56 44.14
CA ASN A 5 51.90 20.17 44.72
C ASN A 5 50.78 20.16 43.66
N LYS A 6 49.81 19.23 43.76
CA LYS A 6 48.62 19.21 42.88
C LYS A 6 47.52 20.05 43.52
N LYS A 7 47.27 21.23 42.93
CA LYS A 7 46.04 22.00 43.14
C LYS A 7 44.91 21.27 42.42
N TYR A 8 43.89 20.82 43.17
CA TYR A 8 42.65 20.32 42.59
C TYR A 8 41.77 21.52 42.20
N LEU A 9 41.59 21.71 40.90
CA LEU A 9 40.60 22.62 40.33
C LEU A 9 39.26 21.87 40.34
N PHE A 10 38.39 22.18 41.30
CA PHE A 10 37.00 21.69 41.30
C PHE A 10 36.21 22.50 40.27
N LEU A 11 35.99 21.91 39.09
CA LEU A 11 35.09 22.47 38.07
C LEU A 11 33.65 22.12 38.49
N PHE A 12 32.93 23.08 39.06
CA PHE A 12 31.49 22.94 39.34
C PHE A 12 30.75 23.07 38.00
N CYS A 13 30.49 21.94 37.33
CA CYS A 13 29.55 21.92 36.21
C CYS A 13 28.14 22.15 36.76
N VAL A 14 27.70 23.41 36.75
CA VAL A 14 26.29 23.74 36.93
C VAL A 14 25.57 23.23 35.69
N PHE A 15 25.00 22.02 35.76
CA PHE A 15 23.96 21.61 34.83
C PHE A 15 22.74 22.48 35.12
N VAL A 16 22.60 23.58 34.39
CA VAL A 16 21.32 24.26 34.28
C VAL A 16 20.44 23.29 33.50
N PHE A 17 19.69 22.45 34.21
CA PHE A 17 18.50 21.84 33.62
C PHE A 17 17.55 23.02 33.38
N SER A 18 17.64 23.64 32.20
CA SER A 18 16.57 24.50 31.73
C SER A 18 15.35 23.60 31.63
N GLN A 19 14.42 23.76 32.56
CA GLN A 19 13.05 23.34 32.28
C GLN A 19 12.63 24.21 31.10
N ILE A 20 12.69 23.63 29.91
CA ILE A 20 12.10 24.22 28.70
C ILE A 20 10.64 24.40 29.09
N ASN A 21 10.10 25.61 29.00
CA ASN A 21 8.70 25.89 29.31
C ASN A 21 7.96 26.06 27.98
N ALA A 22 6.70 25.62 27.94
CA ALA A 22 5.90 25.66 26.72
C ALA A 22 5.92 27.08 26.16
N ILE A 23 6.26 27.23 24.88
CA ILE A 23 6.32 28.57 24.28
C ILE A 23 4.89 29.03 24.01
N LYS A 24 4.45 30.00 24.80
CA LYS A 24 3.25 30.80 24.52
C LYS A 24 3.68 32.06 23.78
N LEU A 25 3.57 32.02 22.46
CA LEU A 25 3.87 33.16 21.62
C LEU A 25 2.72 34.18 21.68
N GLY A 26 3.05 35.38 22.16
CA GLY A 26 2.13 36.51 22.23
C GLY A 26 1.06 36.40 23.32
N SER A 27 -0.10 36.99 23.08
CA SER A 27 -1.09 37.29 24.13
C SER A 27 -2.53 37.26 23.62
N ASN A 28 -3.47 37.00 24.54
CA ASN A 28 -4.91 37.08 24.30
C ASN A 28 -5.51 38.39 24.87
N VAL A 29 -4.67 39.33 25.32
CA VAL A 29 -5.12 40.62 25.85
C VAL A 29 -4.46 41.83 25.19
N ASN A 30 -3.24 41.70 24.69
CA ASN A 30 -2.49 42.79 24.03
C ASN A 30 -1.94 42.31 22.69
N VAL A 31 -1.87 43.22 21.72
CA VAL A 31 -1.24 42.91 20.42
C VAL A 31 0.25 42.68 20.60
N PHE A 32 0.73 41.53 20.12
CA PHE A 32 2.14 41.14 20.09
C PHE A 32 2.59 40.93 18.64
N ARG A 33 3.79 41.39 18.28
CA ARG A 33 4.36 41.21 16.94
C ARG A 33 5.62 40.36 17.01
N ALA A 34 5.58 39.19 16.39
CA ALA A 34 6.72 38.31 16.18
C ALA A 34 7.38 38.64 14.83
N THR A 35 8.42 39.47 14.86
CA THR A 35 9.13 39.97 13.68
C THR A 35 10.32 39.08 13.26
N SER A 36 10.63 38.04 14.04
CA SER A 36 11.69 37.07 13.77
C SER A 36 11.09 35.67 13.70
N PRO A 37 11.66 34.74 12.90
CA PRO A 37 11.17 33.36 12.85
C PRO A 37 11.15 32.73 14.24
N ILE A 38 10.07 32.01 14.56
CA ILE A 38 9.88 31.37 15.85
C ILE A 38 10.02 29.86 15.71
N ASN A 39 10.85 29.23 16.54
CA ASN A 39 10.98 27.78 16.59
C ASN A 39 10.33 27.27 17.88
N PHE A 40 9.27 26.47 17.74
CA PHE A 40 8.56 25.84 18.85
C PHE A 40 9.23 24.54 19.24
N SER A 41 9.54 24.37 20.53
CA SER A 41 10.26 23.20 21.04
C SER A 41 9.36 22.00 21.32
N LYS A 42 9.95 20.81 21.26
CA LYS A 42 9.27 19.52 21.52
C LYS A 42 8.90 19.26 22.99
N TYR A 43 8.04 18.26 23.20
CA TYR A 43 7.57 17.76 24.51
C TYR A 43 6.67 18.68 25.32
N GLN A 44 6.09 19.72 24.70
CA GLN A 44 5.20 20.68 25.37
C GLN A 44 4.09 21.20 24.47
N GLN A 45 2.97 21.65 25.07
CA GLN A 45 1.85 22.23 24.35
C GLN A 45 2.10 23.73 24.09
N ASN A 46 2.70 24.03 22.94
CA ASN A 46 2.94 25.41 22.51
C ASN A 46 1.66 26.11 22.07
N THR A 47 1.65 27.45 22.03
CA THR A 47 0.46 28.21 21.59
C THR A 47 0.85 29.51 20.91
N ILE A 48 0.16 29.84 19.82
CA ILE A 48 0.15 31.18 19.19
C ILE A 48 -1.15 31.88 19.64
N GLY A 49 -1.04 32.93 20.45
CA GLY A 49 -2.21 33.57 21.07
C GLY A 49 -3.03 34.46 20.13
N GLY A 50 -4.29 34.71 20.53
CA GLY A 50 -5.28 35.65 20.00
C GLY A 50 -4.74 36.82 19.20
N PHE A 51 -3.99 37.69 19.87
CA PHE A 51 -3.56 38.97 19.34
C PHE A 51 -2.09 38.95 18.87
N THR A 52 -1.66 37.82 18.29
CA THR A 52 -0.26 37.60 17.87
C THR A 52 -0.10 37.74 16.36
N VAL A 53 0.62 38.76 15.90
CA VAL A 53 1.01 38.90 14.49
C VAL A 53 2.32 38.14 14.26
N VAL A 54 2.31 37.14 13.38
CA VAL A 54 3.51 36.36 13.01
C VAL A 54 4.00 36.82 11.64
N GLU A 55 5.06 37.63 11.60
CA GLU A 55 5.50 38.30 10.36
C GLU A 55 6.60 37.52 9.60
N ALA A 56 7.39 36.73 10.32
CA ALA A 56 8.56 36.04 9.78
C ALA A 56 8.45 34.51 9.81
N GLY A 57 7.23 33.99 9.90
CA GLY A 57 6.95 32.56 9.91
C GLY A 57 7.25 31.88 11.26
N PHE A 58 7.10 30.56 11.28
CA PHE A 58 7.39 29.73 12.44
C PHE A 58 7.74 28.30 12.01
N SER A 59 8.46 27.59 12.86
CA SER A 59 8.71 26.16 12.73
C SER A 59 8.32 25.40 13.99
N LEU A 60 7.87 24.16 13.83
CA LEU A 60 7.85 23.18 14.91
C LEU A 60 9.20 22.43 14.89
N GLU A 61 9.70 22.00 16.05
CA GLU A 61 11.02 21.35 16.14
C GLU A 61 11.06 20.00 15.40
N ASP A 62 10.10 19.13 15.67
CA ASP A 62 9.97 17.78 15.09
C ASP A 62 8.54 17.22 15.28
N SER A 63 8.36 15.93 14.99
CA SER A 63 7.08 15.21 15.15
C SER A 63 6.55 15.16 16.59
N ASP A 64 7.39 15.38 17.61
CA ASP A 64 6.98 15.40 19.01
C ASP A 64 6.53 16.81 19.47
N CYS A 65 6.54 17.81 18.58
CA CYS A 65 6.14 19.17 18.89
C CYS A 65 4.65 19.42 18.64
N TYR A 66 3.96 19.97 19.64
CA TYR A 66 2.54 20.32 19.57
C TYR A 66 2.36 21.84 19.66
N CYS A 67 1.53 22.43 18.80
CA CYS A 67 1.22 23.86 18.83
C CYS A 67 -0.27 24.14 18.55
N THR A 68 -0.92 24.90 19.43
CA THR A 68 -2.26 25.43 19.21
C THR A 68 -2.21 26.79 18.53
N TYR A 69 -2.95 26.96 17.44
CA TYR A 69 -3.13 28.24 16.77
C TYR A 69 -4.45 28.92 17.20
N ASP A 70 -4.32 30.12 17.73
CA ASP A 70 -5.43 30.94 18.19
C ASP A 70 -5.29 32.40 17.72
N SER A 71 -4.50 32.74 16.68
CA SER A 71 -4.35 34.15 16.26
C SER A 71 -5.46 34.65 15.32
N PHE A 72 -5.92 35.89 15.53
CA PHE A 72 -6.80 36.62 14.59
C PHE A 72 -6.08 37.12 13.33
N PHE A 73 -4.74 37.14 13.33
CA PHE A 73 -3.96 37.79 12.28
C PHE A 73 -3.33 36.74 11.35
N PRO A 74 -3.41 36.95 10.01
CA PRO A 74 -2.79 36.03 9.06
C PRO A 74 -1.27 36.02 9.22
N PRO A 75 -0.62 34.84 9.38
CA PRO A 75 0.84 34.78 9.41
C PRO A 75 1.43 35.07 8.03
N SER A 76 2.69 35.49 7.98
CA SER A 76 3.49 35.59 6.77
C SER A 76 4.83 34.87 6.94
N GLY A 77 5.55 34.63 5.84
CA GLY A 77 6.84 33.95 5.84
C GLY A 77 6.74 32.42 5.79
N SER A 78 7.84 31.74 6.11
CA SER A 78 7.91 30.27 6.02
C SER A 78 7.23 29.60 7.21
N ILE A 79 6.36 28.63 6.92
CA ILE A 79 5.70 27.79 7.92
C ILE A 79 6.23 26.37 7.75
N ASN A 80 6.87 25.84 8.79
CA ASN A 80 7.54 24.55 8.77
C ASN A 80 6.96 23.67 9.89
N PHE A 81 6.10 22.72 9.56
CA PHE A 81 5.50 21.88 10.60
C PHE A 81 6.39 20.71 11.04
N ASN A 82 7.38 20.34 10.26
CA ASN A 82 8.39 19.34 10.55
C ASN A 82 7.86 18.02 11.15
N GLY A 83 6.72 17.55 10.66
CA GLY A 83 6.02 16.37 11.19
C GLY A 83 5.21 16.59 12.45
N GLY A 84 5.36 17.74 13.12
CA GLY A 84 4.68 18.08 14.37
C GLY A 84 3.17 18.27 14.23
N HIS A 85 2.51 18.49 15.37
CA HIS A 85 1.06 18.56 15.50
C HIS A 85 0.59 20.02 15.63
N PHE A 86 -0.26 20.45 14.72
CA PHE A 86 -0.83 21.80 14.67
C PHE A 86 -2.33 21.76 14.90
N MET A 87 -2.81 22.38 15.98
CA MET A 87 -4.23 22.36 16.35
C MET A 87 -4.87 23.73 16.17
N LEU A 88 -5.98 23.79 15.44
CA LEU A 88 -6.73 25.02 15.22
C LEU A 88 -7.75 25.25 16.34
N SER A 89 -7.74 26.45 16.92
CA SER A 89 -8.83 26.95 17.79
C SER A 89 -9.71 27.98 17.09
N ARG A 90 -9.47 28.21 15.79
CA ARG A 90 -10.16 29.16 14.90
C ARG A 90 -9.70 28.94 13.45
N ASP A 91 -10.34 29.64 12.52
CA ASP A 91 -9.92 29.66 11.12
C ASP A 91 -8.47 30.11 10.96
N PHE A 92 -7.71 29.33 10.19
CA PHE A 92 -6.34 29.63 9.81
C PHE A 92 -6.33 30.28 8.43
N ASN A 93 -6.55 31.60 8.43
CA ASN A 93 -6.57 32.38 7.20
C ASN A 93 -5.15 32.82 6.83
N LEU A 94 -4.62 32.29 5.73
CA LEU A 94 -3.33 32.67 5.16
C LEU A 94 -3.58 33.76 4.11
N ALA A 95 -3.92 34.98 4.54
CA ALA A 95 -4.13 36.09 3.60
C ALA A 95 -2.82 36.75 3.13
N ASN A 96 -1.75 36.62 3.92
CA ASN A 96 -0.44 37.16 3.58
C ASN A 96 0.39 36.14 2.79
N ILE A 97 1.47 36.62 2.14
CA ILE A 97 2.42 35.74 1.44
C ILE A 97 3.11 34.83 2.47
N CYS A 98 2.97 33.53 2.28
CA CYS A 98 3.61 32.50 3.09
C CYS A 98 3.85 31.24 2.26
N SER A 99 4.63 30.32 2.81
CA SER A 99 4.92 29.03 2.15
C SER A 99 4.94 27.92 3.18
N PHE A 100 4.39 26.76 2.85
CA PHE A 100 4.68 25.53 3.58
C PHE A 100 5.97 24.92 3.05
N GLN A 101 7.01 24.86 3.88
CA GLN A 101 8.25 24.16 3.52
C GLN A 101 8.22 22.68 3.93
N SER A 102 7.42 22.37 4.95
CA SER A 102 7.23 21.03 5.47
C SER A 102 5.83 20.82 6.03
N MET A 103 5.31 19.61 5.89
CA MET A 103 4.02 19.18 6.43
C MET A 103 4.13 18.66 7.86
N GLY A 104 2.98 18.61 8.53
CA GLY A 104 2.76 18.02 9.85
C GLY A 104 1.30 17.59 9.99
N SER A 105 0.94 17.01 11.12
CA SER A 105 -0.45 16.61 11.37
C SER A 105 -1.27 17.82 11.82
N ILE A 106 -2.48 17.97 11.29
CA ILE A 106 -3.36 19.11 11.57
C ILE A 106 -4.66 18.65 12.19
N SER A 107 -4.97 19.15 13.38
CA SER A 107 -6.29 19.03 14.01
C SER A 107 -7.09 20.30 13.73
N GLY A 108 -7.98 20.24 12.73
CA GLY A 108 -8.76 21.39 12.28
C GLY A 108 -9.89 21.77 13.22
N ASN A 109 -10.43 20.83 14.02
CA ASN A 109 -11.56 21.06 14.93
C ASN A 109 -12.80 21.67 14.22
N GLY A 110 -12.96 21.44 12.92
CA GLY A 110 -14.03 22.02 12.09
C GLY A 110 -13.77 23.44 11.60
N TYR A 111 -12.60 24.02 11.86
CA TYR A 111 -12.21 25.33 11.35
C TYR A 111 -11.65 25.27 9.93
N LEU A 112 -11.74 26.40 9.23
CA LEU A 112 -11.25 26.55 7.86
C LEU A 112 -9.75 26.86 7.83
N ILE A 113 -9.01 26.19 6.96
CA ILE A 113 -7.69 26.62 6.49
C ILE A 113 -7.88 27.26 5.11
N ASP A 114 -7.68 28.56 5.03
CA ASP A 114 -7.81 29.32 3.77
C ASP A 114 -6.41 29.60 3.23
N LEU A 115 -6.02 28.93 2.15
CA LEU A 115 -4.68 29.05 1.59
C LEU A 115 -4.53 30.35 0.78
N THR A 116 -3.34 30.95 0.81
CA THR A 116 -2.93 32.03 -0.11
C THR A 116 -2.54 31.47 -1.48
N THR A 117 -2.59 32.31 -2.51
CA THR A 117 -2.06 32.01 -3.86
C THR A 117 -0.57 31.68 -3.88
N SER A 118 0.18 32.07 -2.83
CA SER A 118 1.61 31.73 -2.72
C SER A 118 1.89 30.29 -2.27
N ILE A 119 0.87 29.53 -1.83
CA ILE A 119 0.99 28.11 -1.52
C ILE A 119 0.53 27.29 -2.72
N THR A 120 1.49 26.70 -3.44
CA THR A 120 1.23 25.88 -4.63
C THR A 120 1.66 24.42 -4.45
N CYS A 121 2.20 24.06 -3.28
CA CYS A 121 2.62 22.71 -2.97
C CYS A 121 2.46 22.39 -1.48
N LEU A 122 1.98 21.18 -1.18
CA LEU A 122 2.10 20.52 0.11
C LEU A 122 3.16 19.42 -0.02
N GLN A 123 4.26 19.58 0.69
CA GLN A 123 5.32 18.60 0.74
C GLN A 123 5.77 18.37 2.18
N GLY A 124 6.01 17.11 2.49
CA GLY A 124 6.58 16.63 3.72
C GLY A 124 8.05 16.96 3.85
N ASP A 125 8.52 16.82 5.08
CA ASP A 125 9.91 17.01 5.42
C ASP A 125 10.79 15.90 4.81
N MET A 126 11.97 16.29 4.33
CA MET A 126 13.11 15.38 4.09
C MET A 126 13.79 14.95 5.41
N VAL A 127 13.24 15.35 6.56
CA VAL A 127 13.88 15.27 7.87
C VAL A 127 13.82 13.87 8.46
N VAL A 128 14.97 13.46 8.98
CA VAL A 128 15.41 12.16 9.49
C VAL A 128 14.58 11.62 10.69
N ASN A 129 13.62 12.37 11.22
CA ASN A 129 12.79 12.03 12.41
C ASN A 129 11.64 11.03 12.21
N ASN A 130 10.98 11.01 11.04
CA ASN A 130 9.55 10.63 10.99
C ASN A 130 9.20 9.49 10.03
N ARG A 131 10.16 8.59 9.76
CA ARG A 131 10.04 7.50 8.77
C ARG A 131 10.08 6.09 9.38
N LEU A 132 9.61 5.91 10.61
CA LEU A 132 9.42 4.61 11.26
C LEU A 132 8.19 4.65 12.19
N ASN A 133 7.04 5.07 11.66
CA ASN A 133 5.82 5.23 12.44
C ASN A 133 5.16 3.86 12.71
N LEU A 134 4.83 3.57 13.97
CA LEU A 134 4.26 2.28 14.36
C LEU A 134 2.79 2.26 13.92
N ILE A 135 2.45 1.33 13.04
CA ILE A 135 1.10 1.11 12.55
C ILE A 135 0.40 0.06 13.40
N SER A 136 1.08 -1.05 13.69
CA SER A 136 0.48 -2.18 14.39
C SER A 136 1.54 -2.96 15.16
N SER A 137 1.12 -3.67 16.21
CA SER A 137 2.02 -4.53 16.96
C SER A 137 1.31 -5.70 17.61
N LYS A 138 2.05 -6.78 17.85
CA LYS A 138 1.57 -7.95 18.57
C LYS A 138 2.55 -8.39 19.65
N GLU A 139 2.02 -8.70 20.82
CA GLU A 139 2.74 -9.39 21.87
C GLU A 139 2.64 -10.90 21.66
N THR A 140 3.74 -11.61 21.92
CA THR A 140 3.81 -13.07 21.93
C THR A 140 4.55 -13.54 23.18
N LEU A 141 4.47 -14.83 23.48
CA LEU A 141 5.17 -15.45 24.61
C LEU A 141 6.56 -15.99 24.26
N ALA A 142 6.95 -15.93 22.98
CA ALA A 142 8.22 -16.45 22.48
C ALA A 142 8.91 -15.46 21.56
N ASP A 143 10.24 -15.56 21.47
CA ASP A 143 11.04 -14.65 20.66
C ASP A 143 10.77 -14.90 19.18
N VAL A 144 10.67 -13.80 18.43
CA VAL A 144 10.59 -13.82 16.98
C VAL A 144 12.00 -13.83 16.41
N LEU A 145 12.37 -14.90 15.72
CA LEU A 145 13.69 -15.04 15.11
C LEU A 145 13.69 -14.64 13.64
N THR A 146 12.59 -14.85 12.95
CA THR A 146 12.49 -14.60 11.51
C THR A 146 11.05 -14.26 11.15
N LEU A 147 10.90 -13.46 10.12
CA LEU A 147 9.60 -13.11 9.56
C LEU A 147 9.73 -12.80 8.07
N ASP A 148 8.60 -12.76 7.38
CA ASP A 148 8.50 -12.35 5.98
C ASP A 148 7.08 -11.95 5.59
N PHE A 149 6.94 -11.03 4.63
CA PHE A 149 5.64 -10.64 4.06
C PHE A 149 5.25 -11.57 2.92
N SER A 150 3.94 -11.87 2.78
CA SER A 150 3.42 -12.54 1.58
C SER A 150 3.58 -11.65 0.35
N HIS A 151 3.60 -12.24 -0.84
CA HIS A 151 3.79 -11.55 -2.12
C HIS A 151 2.83 -10.38 -2.39
N ASN A 152 1.69 -10.33 -1.70
CA ASN A 152 0.67 -9.28 -1.81
C ASN A 152 0.53 -8.42 -0.55
N ASP A 153 1.47 -8.53 0.39
CA ASP A 153 1.56 -7.77 1.64
C ASP A 153 0.40 -7.95 2.65
N LYS A 154 -0.53 -8.86 2.36
CA LYS A 154 -1.70 -9.12 3.22
C LYS A 154 -1.38 -9.98 4.44
N TYR A 155 -0.25 -10.69 4.45
CA TYR A 155 0.10 -11.62 5.52
C TYR A 155 1.58 -11.50 5.92
N VAL A 156 1.85 -11.76 7.20
CA VAL A 156 3.20 -11.86 7.77
C VAL A 156 3.38 -13.24 8.36
N ALA A 157 4.34 -14.01 7.84
CA ALA A 157 4.78 -15.26 8.45
C ALA A 157 5.84 -14.99 9.50
N VAL A 158 5.79 -15.71 10.62
CA VAL A 158 6.65 -15.49 11.79
C VAL A 158 7.13 -16.82 12.35
N GLY A 159 8.45 -16.97 12.47
CA GLY A 159 9.12 -18.12 13.06
C GLY A 159 9.70 -17.83 14.45
N PHE A 160 9.52 -18.76 15.38
CA PHE A 160 9.81 -18.56 16.81
C PHE A 160 11.00 -19.38 17.33
N ASN A 161 11.54 -18.95 18.48
CA ASN A 161 12.66 -19.60 19.20
C ASN A 161 12.28 -20.81 20.07
N SER A 162 11.05 -21.31 19.97
CA SER A 162 10.55 -22.40 20.82
C SER A 162 9.57 -23.26 20.02
N SER A 163 8.98 -24.28 20.66
CA SER A 163 8.00 -25.17 20.03
C SER A 163 6.70 -24.50 19.56
N ASN A 164 6.64 -23.16 19.62
CA ASN A 164 5.59 -22.35 19.02
C ASN A 164 5.60 -22.35 17.48
N GLY A 165 6.65 -22.91 16.85
CA GLY A 165 6.69 -23.20 15.42
C GLY A 165 6.58 -21.96 14.54
N VAL A 166 5.57 -21.95 13.66
CA VAL A 166 5.30 -20.87 12.71
C VAL A 166 3.86 -20.37 12.88
N LYS A 167 3.71 -19.05 12.83
CA LYS A 167 2.40 -18.37 12.80
C LYS A 167 2.31 -17.46 11.59
N VAL A 168 1.10 -17.30 11.06
CA VAL A 168 0.77 -16.29 10.04
C VAL A 168 -0.25 -15.31 10.62
N TYR A 169 0.05 -14.04 10.44
CA TYR A 169 -0.79 -12.93 10.81
C TYR A 169 -1.33 -12.25 9.55
N SER A 170 -2.63 -11.99 9.46
CA SER A 170 -3.17 -11.06 8.47
C SER A 170 -2.85 -9.64 8.86
N PHE A 171 -2.44 -8.84 7.88
CA PHE A 171 -2.24 -7.41 8.00
C PHE A 171 -3.19 -6.71 7.02
N LEU A 172 -4.35 -6.32 7.55
CA LEU A 172 -5.41 -5.67 6.78
C LEU A 172 -5.88 -4.44 7.56
N ASN A 173 -6.08 -3.32 6.86
CA ASN A 173 -6.56 -2.06 7.46
C ASN A 173 -5.71 -1.60 8.67
N GLY A 174 -4.39 -1.76 8.61
CA GLY A 174 -3.48 -1.37 9.69
C GLY A 174 -3.52 -2.25 10.95
N SER A 175 -4.24 -3.39 10.91
CA SER A 175 -4.39 -4.29 12.06
C SER A 175 -3.71 -5.63 11.82
N LEU A 176 -3.00 -6.15 12.84
CA LEU A 176 -2.28 -7.42 12.79
C LEU A 176 -3.00 -8.50 13.60
N ASN A 177 -3.56 -9.49 12.92
CA ASN A 177 -4.37 -10.55 13.54
C ASN A 177 -3.81 -11.93 13.21
N GLU A 178 -3.65 -12.79 14.21
CA GLU A 178 -3.23 -14.17 13.97
C GLU A 178 -4.35 -14.92 13.24
N VAL A 179 -4.03 -15.55 12.12
CA VAL A 179 -5.01 -16.30 11.31
C VAL A 179 -4.68 -17.79 11.25
N ALA A 180 -3.40 -18.16 11.29
CA ALA A 180 -2.98 -19.56 11.23
C ALA A 180 -1.73 -19.83 12.05
N SER A 181 -1.56 -21.07 12.52
CA SER A 181 -0.35 -21.51 13.20
C SER A 181 -0.16 -23.02 13.11
N PHE A 182 1.09 -23.46 13.23
CA PHE A 182 1.43 -24.84 13.48
C PHE A 182 2.73 -24.96 14.29
N ALA A 183 2.83 -26.01 15.08
CA ALA A 183 3.98 -26.25 15.95
C ALA A 183 5.07 -27.05 15.22
N LEU A 184 6.32 -26.71 15.52
CA LEU A 184 7.50 -27.50 15.17
C LEU A 184 8.25 -27.84 16.46
N SER A 185 8.88 -29.01 16.53
CA SER A 185 9.64 -29.41 17.72
C SER A 185 11.06 -28.81 17.77
N LYS A 186 11.40 -27.94 16.82
CA LYS A 186 12.73 -27.36 16.60
C LYS A 186 12.63 -25.85 16.45
N VAL A 187 13.67 -25.13 16.85
CA VAL A 187 13.77 -23.68 16.65
C VAL A 187 13.72 -23.35 15.16
N VAL A 188 12.89 -22.38 14.79
CA VAL A 188 12.79 -21.89 13.41
C VAL A 188 13.89 -20.87 13.14
N THR A 189 14.75 -21.15 12.17
CA THR A 189 15.90 -20.30 11.82
C THR A 189 15.59 -19.34 10.67
N SER A 190 14.69 -19.72 9.76
CA SER A 190 14.26 -18.87 8.63
C SER A 190 12.84 -19.22 8.18
N VAL A 191 12.08 -18.19 7.78
CA VAL A 191 10.80 -18.32 7.07
C VAL A 191 10.83 -17.38 5.88
N ARG A 192 10.46 -17.85 4.69
CA ARG A 192 10.40 -17.05 3.46
C ARG A 192 9.19 -17.41 2.62
N TRP A 193 8.37 -16.41 2.30
CA TRP A 193 7.28 -16.58 1.34
C TRP A 193 7.84 -16.75 -0.06
N SER A 194 7.17 -17.59 -0.85
CA SER A 194 7.33 -17.59 -2.29
C SER A 194 6.96 -16.21 -2.84
N PRO A 195 7.71 -15.70 -3.85
CA PRO A 195 7.45 -14.38 -4.42
C PRO A 195 6.16 -14.31 -5.25
N ALA A 196 5.50 -15.43 -5.54
CA ALA A 196 4.34 -15.48 -6.41
C ALA A 196 3.12 -16.22 -5.84
N GLU A 197 3.31 -17.06 -4.82
CA GLU A 197 2.30 -17.99 -4.32
C GLU A 197 2.24 -17.97 -2.79
N TYR A 198 1.14 -18.45 -2.21
CA TYR A 198 1.04 -18.67 -0.76
C TYR A 198 1.77 -19.94 -0.31
N ILE A 199 3.04 -20.07 -0.71
CA ILE A 199 3.93 -21.14 -0.30
C ILE A 199 4.99 -20.56 0.63
N LEU A 200 5.20 -21.21 1.78
CA LEU A 200 6.17 -20.81 2.78
C LEU A 200 7.31 -21.83 2.86
N ALA A 201 8.54 -21.37 2.64
CA ALA A 201 9.75 -22.15 2.92
C ALA A 201 10.22 -21.88 4.35
N ILE A 202 10.53 -22.95 5.07
CA ILE A 202 10.89 -22.89 6.49
C ILE A 202 12.14 -23.71 6.72
N SER A 203 13.08 -23.17 7.50
CA SER A 203 14.24 -23.89 7.99
C SER A 203 14.31 -23.90 9.51
N THR A 204 14.94 -24.94 10.05
CA THR A 204 15.07 -25.17 11.49
C THR A 204 16.50 -25.52 11.90
N GLU A 205 16.76 -25.51 13.20
CA GLU A 205 17.98 -26.07 13.78
C GLU A 205 18.07 -27.59 13.61
N ALA A 206 19.28 -28.14 13.80
CA ALA A 206 19.50 -29.58 13.78
C ALA A 206 18.65 -30.29 14.85
N GLY A 207 18.08 -31.45 14.50
CA GLY A 207 17.42 -32.30 15.48
C GLY A 207 16.90 -33.59 14.88
N SER A 208 15.94 -34.24 15.56
CA SER A 208 15.25 -35.39 14.96
C SER A 208 14.27 -34.92 13.88
N GLY A 209 14.24 -35.62 12.74
CA GLY A 209 13.32 -35.31 11.62
C GLY A 209 13.85 -34.18 10.73
N ASP A 210 13.06 -33.74 9.76
CA ASP A 210 13.50 -32.87 8.67
C ASP A 210 13.86 -31.44 9.10
N GLU A 211 14.81 -30.80 8.42
CA GLU A 211 15.30 -29.45 8.77
C GLU A 211 14.79 -28.35 7.86
N ILE A 212 14.33 -28.69 6.65
CA ILE A 212 13.68 -27.76 5.73
C ILE A 212 12.31 -28.30 5.33
N PHE A 213 11.34 -27.39 5.20
CA PHE A 213 9.96 -27.70 4.86
C PHE A 213 9.41 -26.66 3.87
N THR A 214 8.44 -27.08 3.08
CA THR A 214 7.52 -26.20 2.35
C THR A 214 6.08 -26.46 2.78
N TYR A 215 5.33 -25.39 2.96
CA TYR A 215 3.92 -25.43 3.32
C TYR A 215 3.11 -24.55 2.37
N GLU A 216 1.93 -25.01 1.98
CA GLU A 216 0.90 -24.18 1.37
C GLU A 216 0.05 -23.53 2.49
N PHE A 217 -0.22 -22.24 2.36
CA PHE A 217 -1.17 -21.52 3.20
C PHE A 217 -2.45 -21.25 2.42
N ASP A 218 -3.55 -21.82 2.89
CA ASP A 218 -4.87 -21.53 2.35
C ASP A 218 -5.41 -20.26 2.99
N SER A 219 -5.50 -19.18 2.19
CA SER A 219 -6.00 -17.88 2.65
C SER A 219 -7.51 -17.81 2.89
N LEU A 220 -8.29 -18.76 2.36
CA LEU A 220 -9.74 -18.85 2.57
C LEU A 220 -10.05 -19.56 3.89
N ASP A 221 -9.38 -20.68 4.13
CA ASP A 221 -9.59 -21.50 5.32
C ASP A 221 -8.64 -21.17 6.49
N ASN A 222 -7.66 -20.29 6.25
CA ASN A 222 -6.58 -19.94 7.18
C ASN A 222 -5.88 -21.17 7.76
N SER A 223 -5.51 -22.11 6.88
CA SER A 223 -4.93 -23.40 7.26
C SER A 223 -3.62 -23.68 6.53
N PHE A 224 -2.86 -24.67 7.02
CA PHE A 224 -1.59 -25.07 6.44
C PHE A 224 -1.60 -26.53 5.98
N THR A 225 -1.03 -26.77 4.81
CA THR A 225 -0.75 -28.11 4.29
C THR A 225 0.74 -28.25 4.01
N GLN A 226 1.40 -29.22 4.63
CA GLN A 226 2.81 -29.50 4.31
C GLN A 226 2.90 -30.10 2.90
N ILE A 227 3.77 -29.54 2.06
CA ILE A 227 3.99 -29.97 0.68
C ILE A 227 5.16 -30.96 0.61
N ASP A 228 6.35 -30.57 1.09
CA ASP A 228 7.57 -31.38 1.04
C ASP A 228 8.52 -31.01 2.19
N SER A 229 9.53 -31.86 2.42
CA SER A 229 10.57 -31.65 3.43
C SER A 229 11.88 -32.37 3.07
N LYS A 230 13.00 -31.95 3.68
CA LYS A 230 14.31 -32.63 3.54
C LYS A 230 15.06 -32.69 4.88
N ASN A 231 15.76 -33.79 5.09
CA ASN A 231 16.60 -34.05 6.26
C ASN A 231 18.07 -33.78 5.95
N PHE A 232 18.74 -33.01 6.81
CA PHE A 232 20.16 -32.69 6.70
C PHE A 232 20.98 -33.10 7.93
N THR A 233 20.34 -33.40 9.06
CA THR A 233 21.00 -33.71 10.35
C THR A 233 21.90 -32.61 10.92
N ASP A 234 21.85 -31.41 10.32
CA ASP A 234 22.66 -30.25 10.64
C ASP A 234 21.78 -28.99 10.57
N THR A 235 22.15 -27.94 11.30
CA THR A 235 21.35 -26.73 11.41
C THR A 235 21.31 -26.02 10.06
N VAL A 236 20.12 -25.80 9.53
CA VAL A 236 19.92 -24.94 8.35
C VAL A 236 19.83 -23.51 8.85
N ARG A 237 20.75 -22.64 8.44
CA ARG A 237 20.90 -21.27 8.93
C ARG A 237 20.06 -20.25 8.15
N GLY A 238 19.62 -20.59 6.95
CA GLY A 238 18.81 -19.69 6.12
C GLY A 238 18.31 -20.35 4.84
N VAL A 239 17.21 -19.82 4.34
CA VAL A 239 16.69 -20.11 3.00
C VAL A 239 16.38 -18.80 2.27
N ALA A 240 16.45 -18.81 0.94
CA ALA A 240 16.11 -17.67 0.10
C ALA A 240 15.56 -18.12 -1.27
N TRP A 241 14.38 -17.62 -1.64
CA TRP A 241 13.84 -17.78 -2.98
C TRP A 241 14.55 -16.86 -3.97
N ASN A 242 14.77 -17.34 -5.19
CA ASN A 242 15.07 -16.43 -6.29
C ASN A 242 13.80 -15.61 -6.62
N LYS A 243 13.98 -14.49 -7.31
CA LYS A 243 12.87 -13.56 -7.61
C LYS A 243 11.69 -14.23 -8.35
N ALA A 244 11.96 -15.20 -9.21
CA ALA A 244 10.93 -15.91 -9.96
C ALA A 244 10.20 -17.01 -9.14
N GLY A 245 10.70 -17.37 -7.96
CA GLY A 245 10.15 -18.46 -7.14
C GLY A 245 10.47 -19.87 -7.68
N THR A 246 11.30 -19.98 -8.73
CA THR A 246 11.65 -21.25 -9.38
C THR A 246 12.81 -21.97 -8.70
N TYR A 247 13.58 -21.28 -7.85
CA TYR A 247 14.71 -21.85 -7.12
C TYR A 247 14.71 -21.41 -5.67
N LEU A 248 15.08 -22.32 -4.78
CA LEU A 248 15.24 -22.08 -3.34
C LEU A 248 16.65 -22.44 -2.91
N ALA A 249 17.41 -21.43 -2.49
CA ALA A 249 18.73 -21.60 -1.89
C ALA A 249 18.60 -21.93 -0.40
N CYS A 250 19.50 -22.77 0.09
CA CYS A 250 19.58 -23.25 1.47
C CYS A 250 21.05 -23.22 1.92
N VAL A 251 21.30 -22.72 3.13
CA VAL A 251 22.64 -22.69 3.75
C VAL A 251 22.67 -23.37 5.12
N LYS A 252 23.70 -24.18 5.39
CA LYS A 252 23.82 -25.02 6.61
C LYS A 252 24.98 -24.60 7.54
N GLN A 253 24.96 -25.10 8.77
CA GLN A 253 25.91 -24.71 9.83
C GLN A 253 27.27 -25.41 9.74
N THR A 254 27.42 -26.64 9.27
CA THR A 254 28.74 -27.27 8.99
C THR A 254 28.53 -28.70 8.52
N SER A 255 28.73 -28.98 7.23
CA SER A 255 28.84 -30.32 6.64
C SER A 255 29.02 -30.17 5.13
N ASP A 256 29.65 -31.16 4.48
CA ASP A 256 29.80 -31.24 3.02
C ASP A 256 28.59 -30.62 2.31
N SER A 257 28.85 -29.69 1.40
CA SER A 257 27.81 -28.94 0.67
C SER A 257 27.01 -27.96 1.54
N GLU A 258 27.67 -26.91 2.04
CA GLU A 258 27.04 -25.85 2.84
C GLU A 258 25.97 -25.08 2.07
N LEU A 259 26.14 -24.89 0.76
CA LEU A 259 25.16 -24.23 -0.11
C LEU A 259 24.47 -25.26 -1.00
N ILE A 260 23.14 -25.24 -0.99
CA ILE A 260 22.31 -26.10 -1.83
C ILE A 260 21.24 -25.25 -2.52
N ILE A 261 21.05 -25.43 -3.82
CA ILE A 261 19.98 -24.79 -4.60
C ILE A 261 19.03 -25.86 -5.13
N TYR A 262 17.76 -25.74 -4.76
CA TYR A 262 16.70 -26.63 -5.23
C TYR A 262 15.89 -25.97 -6.34
N PRO A 263 15.70 -26.62 -7.49
CA PRO A 263 14.60 -26.30 -8.39
C PRO A 263 13.27 -26.54 -7.67
N MET A 264 12.31 -25.62 -7.81
CA MET A 264 11.04 -25.65 -7.11
C MET A 264 9.88 -25.65 -8.10
N THR A 265 8.86 -26.46 -7.83
CA THR A 265 7.62 -26.49 -8.62
C THR A 265 6.44 -26.68 -7.68
N ALA A 266 5.59 -25.65 -7.55
CA ALA A 266 4.46 -25.63 -6.61
C ALA A 266 4.87 -26.09 -5.20
N GLY A 267 6.02 -25.59 -4.71
CA GLY A 267 6.55 -25.93 -3.38
C GLY A 267 7.24 -27.28 -3.24
N VAL A 268 7.28 -28.13 -4.26
CA VAL A 268 8.00 -29.42 -4.22
C VAL A 268 9.49 -29.23 -4.52
N PHE A 269 10.37 -29.87 -3.74
CA PHE A 269 11.82 -29.82 -3.96
C PHE A 269 12.25 -30.74 -5.12
N GLY A 270 12.96 -30.19 -6.10
CA GLY A 270 13.67 -30.94 -7.13
C GLY A 270 14.98 -31.58 -6.63
N THR A 271 15.84 -31.99 -7.56
CA THR A 271 17.19 -32.46 -7.22
C THR A 271 18.08 -31.27 -6.88
N GLY A 272 18.62 -31.22 -5.66
CA GLY A 272 19.46 -30.12 -5.20
C GLY A 272 20.83 -30.10 -5.87
N VAL A 273 21.25 -28.92 -6.30
CA VAL A 273 22.62 -28.64 -6.77
C VAL A 273 23.42 -28.16 -5.58
N THR A 274 24.57 -28.79 -5.32
CA THR A 274 25.34 -28.55 -4.10
C THR A 274 26.68 -27.85 -4.37
N TYR A 275 27.13 -27.06 -3.40
CA TYR A 275 28.45 -26.43 -3.39
C TYR A 275 29.05 -26.47 -1.98
N ASP A 276 30.27 -26.98 -1.89
CA ASP A 276 31.07 -27.06 -0.64
C ASP A 276 31.91 -25.79 -0.47
N ILE A 277 31.61 -25.03 0.58
CA ILE A 277 32.34 -23.82 0.94
C ILE A 277 33.56 -24.23 1.75
N SER A 278 34.68 -24.36 1.04
CA SER A 278 35.96 -24.88 1.55
C SER A 278 36.27 -24.47 3.00
N GLY A 279 36.52 -25.48 3.85
CA GLY A 279 36.92 -25.29 5.25
C GLY A 279 35.81 -25.54 6.27
N SER A 280 34.63 -26.01 5.84
CA SER A 280 33.49 -26.36 6.70
C SER A 280 33.17 -25.28 7.72
N ARG A 281 32.91 -24.08 7.21
CA ARG A 281 32.67 -22.88 8.01
C ARG A 281 31.19 -22.62 8.15
N ALA A 282 30.76 -22.20 9.34
CA ALA A 282 29.37 -21.85 9.58
C ALA A 282 28.95 -20.60 8.78
N VAL A 283 27.83 -20.70 8.06
CA VAL A 283 27.18 -19.55 7.41
C VAL A 283 26.38 -18.75 8.44
N ALA A 284 26.38 -17.42 8.32
CA ALA A 284 25.62 -16.52 9.19
C ALA A 284 24.11 -16.84 9.15
N ASN A 285 23.39 -16.51 10.22
CA ASN A 285 21.94 -16.64 10.23
C ASN A 285 21.34 -15.77 9.12
N LYS A 286 20.49 -16.35 8.27
CA LYS A 286 19.95 -15.67 7.07
C LYS A 286 21.06 -15.12 6.17
N GLY A 287 22.24 -15.72 6.22
CA GLY A 287 23.44 -15.31 5.49
C GLY A 287 23.44 -15.76 4.04
N VAL A 288 22.27 -15.81 3.39
CA VAL A 288 22.12 -16.09 1.96
C VAL A 288 21.03 -15.19 1.38
N CYS A 289 21.31 -14.59 0.22
CA CYS A 289 20.32 -13.90 -0.58
C CYS A 289 20.66 -14.06 -2.08
N TRP A 290 19.63 -13.91 -2.91
CA TRP A 290 19.80 -13.80 -4.36
C TRP A 290 19.96 -12.34 -4.75
N ASP A 291 20.61 -12.11 -5.87
CA ASP A 291 20.50 -10.85 -6.57
C ASP A 291 19.12 -10.72 -7.25
N PHE A 292 18.84 -9.54 -7.81
CA PHE A 292 17.53 -9.26 -8.42
C PHE A 292 17.29 -10.01 -9.73
N SER A 293 18.35 -10.40 -10.48
CA SER A 293 18.22 -11.22 -11.68
C SER A 293 17.87 -12.67 -11.33
N GLY A 294 18.33 -13.16 -10.18
CA GLY A 294 18.18 -14.55 -9.78
C GLY A 294 19.28 -15.45 -10.34
N ASP A 295 20.37 -14.87 -10.85
CA ASP A 295 21.52 -15.59 -11.40
C ASP A 295 22.70 -15.63 -10.42
N TYR A 296 22.76 -14.70 -9.47
CA TYR A 296 23.83 -14.60 -8.47
C TYR A 296 23.31 -14.76 -7.05
N LEU A 297 24.15 -15.26 -6.16
CA LEU A 297 23.87 -15.39 -4.72
C LEU A 297 25.03 -14.86 -3.89
N ALA A 298 24.70 -14.17 -2.80
CA ALA A 298 25.67 -13.77 -1.79
C ALA A 298 25.53 -14.69 -0.57
N VAL A 299 26.67 -15.12 -0.03
CA VAL A 299 26.75 -15.90 1.21
C VAL A 299 27.74 -15.23 2.16
N CYS A 300 27.34 -15.02 3.42
CA CYS A 300 28.20 -14.46 4.47
C CYS A 300 28.44 -15.46 5.60
N MET A 301 29.69 -15.58 6.03
CA MET A 301 30.10 -16.50 7.07
C MET A 301 29.80 -15.96 8.48
N ALA A 302 29.39 -16.85 9.39
CA ALA A 302 29.05 -16.51 10.77
C ALA A 302 30.27 -16.10 11.61
N GLU A 303 31.43 -16.69 11.31
CA GLU A 303 32.65 -16.53 12.10
C GLU A 303 33.81 -16.11 11.19
N ASP A 304 34.54 -15.07 11.63
CA ASP A 304 35.80 -14.68 11.01
C ASP A 304 36.87 -15.74 11.31
N SER A 305 37.40 -16.31 10.23
CA SER A 305 38.50 -17.30 10.28
C SER A 305 39.89 -16.65 10.24
N GLY A 306 39.96 -15.31 10.20
CA GLY A 306 41.15 -14.48 10.17
C GLY A 306 41.91 -14.45 8.84
N SER A 307 41.63 -15.37 7.90
CA SER A 307 42.33 -15.44 6.61
C SER A 307 41.50 -15.95 5.43
N ALA A 308 40.36 -16.63 5.66
CA ALA A 308 39.49 -17.07 4.58
C ALA A 308 38.41 -16.02 4.26
N THR A 309 37.80 -16.15 3.09
CA THR A 309 36.80 -15.22 2.56
C THR A 309 35.50 -15.24 3.37
N ASP A 310 35.00 -14.09 3.82
CA ASP A 310 33.83 -14.02 4.72
C ASP A 310 32.54 -13.67 3.99
N LEU A 311 32.63 -12.96 2.86
CA LEU A 311 31.52 -12.70 1.95
C LEU A 311 31.89 -13.24 0.57
N MET A 312 31.07 -14.15 0.06
CA MET A 312 31.30 -14.88 -1.19
C MET A 312 30.12 -14.68 -2.14
N ILE A 313 30.41 -14.49 -3.43
CA ILE A 313 29.42 -14.43 -4.51
C ILE A 313 29.51 -15.70 -5.34
N PHE A 314 28.36 -16.28 -5.63
CA PHE A 314 28.20 -17.43 -6.50
C PHE A 314 27.35 -17.05 -7.71
N TYR A 315 27.65 -17.66 -8.85
CA TYR A 315 26.82 -17.65 -10.05
C TYR A 315 26.14 -19.01 -10.20
N PHE A 316 24.88 -19.01 -10.57
CA PHE A 316 24.07 -20.20 -10.81
C PHE A 316 23.45 -20.14 -12.21
N ASP A 317 23.82 -21.10 -13.06
CA ASP A 317 23.36 -21.16 -14.46
C ASP A 317 22.11 -22.03 -14.67
N GLY A 318 21.47 -22.46 -13.58
CA GLY A 318 20.36 -23.42 -13.59
C GLY A 318 20.80 -24.88 -13.40
N ALA A 319 22.10 -25.19 -13.51
CA ALA A 319 22.64 -26.54 -13.40
C ALA A 319 23.83 -26.67 -12.44
N ALA A 320 24.68 -25.65 -12.33
CA ALA A 320 25.90 -25.65 -11.55
C ALA A 320 26.08 -24.34 -10.77
N ILE A 321 26.77 -24.44 -9.63
CA ILE A 321 27.12 -23.31 -8.77
C ILE A 321 28.62 -23.02 -8.94
N THR A 322 28.97 -21.78 -9.25
CA THR A 322 30.37 -21.34 -9.45
C THR A 322 30.72 -20.17 -8.54
N SER A 323 31.77 -20.28 -7.73
CA SER A 323 32.28 -19.14 -6.96
C SER A 323 32.91 -18.10 -7.89
N THR A 324 32.47 -16.86 -7.74
CA THR A 324 32.77 -15.78 -8.69
C THR A 324 33.61 -14.67 -8.05
N ALA A 325 33.22 -14.20 -6.87
CA ALA A 325 33.92 -13.14 -6.15
C ALA A 325 33.94 -13.41 -4.65
N GLY A 326 34.85 -12.76 -3.93
CA GLY A 326 34.96 -12.92 -2.49
C GLY A 326 35.79 -11.84 -1.82
N ILE A 327 35.42 -11.48 -0.59
CA ILE A 327 36.22 -10.60 0.26
C ILE A 327 36.26 -11.11 1.72
N ASN A 328 37.41 -10.97 2.38
CA ASN A 328 37.52 -11.14 3.83
C ASN A 328 37.08 -9.84 4.51
N ILE A 329 36.10 -9.95 5.40
CA ILE A 329 35.48 -8.84 6.14
C ILE A 329 36.25 -8.59 7.45
N GLY A 330 36.85 -9.63 8.03
CA GLY A 330 37.60 -9.56 9.29
C GLY A 330 36.71 -9.33 10.50
N ALA A 331 35.46 -9.81 10.44
CA ALA A 331 34.46 -9.74 11.50
C ALA A 331 33.35 -10.78 11.28
N ASP A 332 32.65 -11.13 12.35
CA ASP A 332 31.57 -12.12 12.34
C ASP A 332 30.33 -11.58 11.63
N GLY A 333 29.82 -12.33 10.64
CA GLY A 333 28.62 -11.99 9.90
C GLY A 333 27.35 -12.15 10.74
N GLY A 334 26.50 -11.12 10.75
CA GLY A 334 25.19 -11.15 11.41
C GLY A 334 24.06 -11.39 10.42
N SER A 335 24.04 -10.65 9.32
CA SER A 335 23.03 -10.75 8.25
C SER A 335 23.52 -10.09 6.97
N LEU A 336 22.88 -10.40 5.84
CA LEU A 336 23.15 -9.75 4.56
C LEU A 336 21.87 -9.53 3.77
N ASP A 337 21.89 -8.57 2.86
CA ASP A 337 20.85 -8.42 1.84
C ASP A 337 21.39 -7.73 0.57
N TRP A 338 20.82 -8.06 -0.59
CA TRP A 338 21.24 -7.51 -1.88
C TRP A 338 20.30 -6.39 -2.32
N ALA A 339 20.87 -5.25 -2.72
CA ALA A 339 20.09 -4.14 -3.24
C ALA A 339 19.36 -4.55 -4.54
N PRO A 340 18.14 -4.06 -4.79
CA PRO A 340 17.39 -4.35 -6.02
C PRO A 340 18.10 -3.93 -7.31
N SER A 341 19.07 -3.02 -7.22
CA SER A 341 19.92 -2.64 -8.36
C SER A 341 20.82 -3.80 -8.86
N GLY A 342 20.96 -4.87 -8.08
CA GLY A 342 21.87 -5.98 -8.37
C GLY A 342 23.34 -5.66 -8.14
N THR A 343 23.68 -4.43 -7.73
CA THR A 343 25.08 -3.97 -7.63
C THR A 343 25.62 -3.97 -6.20
N TYR A 344 24.81 -3.59 -5.21
CA TYR A 344 25.28 -3.38 -3.84
C TYR A 344 24.76 -4.43 -2.87
N ILE A 345 25.58 -4.80 -1.89
CA ILE A 345 25.26 -5.78 -0.85
C ILE A 345 25.47 -5.12 0.51
N ALA A 346 24.42 -5.11 1.34
CA ALA A 346 24.53 -4.67 2.72
C ALA A 346 24.90 -5.86 3.60
N VAL A 347 25.86 -5.67 4.50
CA VAL A 347 26.26 -6.67 5.49
C VAL A 347 26.21 -6.05 6.88
N GLY A 348 25.40 -6.68 7.75
CA GLY A 348 25.38 -6.44 9.18
C GLY A 348 26.33 -7.38 9.90
N LEU A 349 27.14 -6.84 10.82
CA LEU A 349 28.16 -7.58 11.55
C LEU A 349 27.79 -7.73 13.03
N SER A 350 28.13 -8.88 13.61
CA SER A 350 27.89 -9.15 15.04
C SER A 350 29.09 -8.79 15.92
N SER A 351 30.30 -8.82 15.37
CA SER A 351 31.54 -8.42 16.05
C SER A 351 32.30 -7.33 15.28
N GLY A 352 33.46 -6.90 15.81
CA GLY A 352 34.29 -5.85 15.22
C GLY A 352 33.72 -4.42 15.33
N ASN A 353 34.32 -3.50 14.58
CA ASN A 353 33.90 -2.09 14.43
C ASN A 353 33.24 -1.88 13.05
N ASN A 354 32.53 -0.76 12.88
CA ASN A 354 31.83 -0.39 11.64
C ASN A 354 30.91 -1.53 11.18
N LYS A 355 29.91 -1.83 12.02
CA LYS A 355 29.10 -3.04 11.93
C LYS A 355 28.03 -3.02 10.83
N LEU A 356 27.88 -1.91 10.10
CA LEU A 356 27.14 -1.83 8.85
C LEU A 356 28.10 -1.49 7.72
N ARG A 357 28.21 -2.37 6.73
CA ARG A 357 29.09 -2.19 5.56
C ARG A 357 28.33 -2.46 4.28
N ILE A 358 28.58 -1.65 3.26
CA ILE A 358 28.07 -1.85 1.90
C ILE A 358 29.23 -2.26 1.00
N TYR A 359 29.04 -3.34 0.25
CA TYR A 359 29.97 -3.82 -0.76
C TYR A 359 29.37 -3.63 -2.16
N GLU A 360 30.22 -3.31 -3.12
CA GLU A 360 29.88 -3.24 -4.53
C GLU A 360 30.37 -4.51 -5.22
N PHE A 361 29.47 -5.16 -5.96
CA PHE A 361 29.77 -6.30 -6.82
C PHE A 361 29.84 -5.84 -8.27
N ASP A 362 31.02 -5.98 -8.86
CA ASP A 362 31.22 -5.81 -10.29
C ASP A 362 31.10 -7.19 -10.95
N SER A 363 29.98 -7.42 -11.63
CA SER A 363 29.69 -8.68 -12.35
C SER A 363 30.50 -8.87 -13.62
N VAL A 364 31.13 -7.82 -14.14
CA VAL A 364 32.03 -7.90 -15.32
C VAL A 364 33.43 -8.28 -14.87
N ALA A 365 33.91 -7.66 -13.78
CA ALA A 365 35.23 -7.93 -13.22
C ALA A 365 35.24 -9.14 -12.27
N ASN A 366 34.07 -9.65 -11.86
CA ASN A 366 33.91 -10.69 -10.85
C ASN A 366 34.64 -10.34 -9.55
N SER A 367 34.41 -9.12 -9.05
CA SER A 367 35.12 -8.60 -7.88
C SER A 367 34.19 -7.95 -6.88
N LEU A 368 34.58 -7.98 -5.61
CA LEU A 368 33.91 -7.27 -4.51
C LEU A 368 34.82 -6.18 -3.98
N THR A 369 34.26 -4.99 -3.78
CA THR A 369 34.95 -3.88 -3.09
C THR A 369 34.06 -3.29 -2.01
N GLN A 370 34.66 -2.77 -0.94
CA GLN A 370 33.88 -2.08 0.11
C GLN A 370 33.54 -0.67 -0.36
N ALA A 371 32.27 -0.43 -0.66
CA ALA A 371 31.77 0.85 -1.16
C ALA A 371 31.66 1.89 -0.05
N CYS A 372 31.04 1.54 1.08
CA CYS A 372 30.94 2.43 2.23
C CYS A 372 30.74 1.70 3.57
N VAL A 373 30.88 2.44 4.67
CA VAL A 373 30.64 1.96 6.04
C VAL A 373 29.85 2.99 6.82
N TYR A 374 29.04 2.54 7.77
CA TYR A 374 28.36 3.40 8.72
C TYR A 374 28.59 2.89 10.15
N ASP A 375 28.98 3.79 11.06
CA ASP A 375 29.16 3.45 12.46
C ASP A 375 27.80 3.52 13.19
N VAL A 376 27.23 2.35 13.44
CA VAL A 376 25.97 2.17 14.15
C VAL A 376 26.17 2.02 15.67
N GLY A 377 27.39 2.20 16.16
CA GLY A 377 27.78 2.03 17.55
C GLY A 377 28.21 0.60 17.88
N THR A 378 28.09 0.24 19.16
CA THR A 378 28.65 -1.03 19.67
C THR A 378 27.73 -2.24 19.53
N SER A 379 26.43 -2.05 19.26
CA SER A 379 25.45 -3.14 19.14
C SER A 379 25.71 -4.00 17.90
N ALA A 380 25.48 -5.31 17.99
CA ALA A 380 25.47 -6.19 16.81
C ALA A 380 24.35 -5.78 15.85
N VAL A 381 24.61 -5.86 14.53
CA VAL A 381 23.59 -5.70 13.49
C VAL A 381 23.05 -7.08 13.14
N ASN A 382 21.91 -7.43 13.73
CA ASN A 382 21.30 -8.75 13.64
C ASN A 382 20.51 -8.97 12.34
N ALA A 383 20.03 -7.88 11.73
CA ALA A 383 19.25 -7.94 10.50
C ALA A 383 19.50 -6.70 9.64
N VAL A 384 19.56 -6.91 8.34
CA VAL A 384 19.54 -5.87 7.30
C VAL A 384 18.48 -6.22 6.28
N ALA A 385 17.83 -5.21 5.70
CA ALA A 385 16.92 -5.39 4.58
C ALA A 385 16.91 -4.15 3.66
N TRP A 386 17.26 -4.34 2.40
CA TRP A 386 17.03 -3.35 1.36
C TRP A 386 15.55 -3.26 1.05
N ASN A 387 15.12 -2.03 0.79
CA ASN A 387 13.80 -1.81 0.25
C ASN A 387 13.72 -2.40 -1.17
N PRO A 388 12.64 -3.12 -1.53
CA PRO A 388 12.56 -3.79 -2.83
C PRO A 388 12.40 -2.85 -4.03
N ILE A 389 11.98 -1.60 -3.80
CA ILE A 389 11.62 -0.64 -4.85
C ILE A 389 12.55 0.58 -4.88
N CYS A 390 13.12 0.97 -3.73
CA CYS A 390 13.96 2.16 -3.63
C CYS A 390 15.33 1.91 -2.96
N CYS A 391 16.21 2.90 -2.96
CA CYS A 391 17.54 2.82 -2.36
C CYS A 391 17.53 3.05 -0.83
N SER A 392 16.51 2.56 -0.12
CA SER A 392 16.45 2.64 1.35
C SER A 392 16.89 1.33 1.99
N LEU A 393 17.55 1.42 3.14
CA LEU A 393 18.07 0.28 3.89
C LEU A 393 17.61 0.37 5.34
N VAL A 394 17.04 -0.69 5.86
CA VAL A 394 16.72 -0.80 7.29
C VAL A 394 17.65 -1.80 7.96
N ILE A 395 18.02 -1.51 9.21
CA ILE A 395 18.74 -2.43 10.07
C ILE A 395 18.00 -2.66 11.40
N GLY A 396 18.11 -3.88 11.90
CA GLY A 396 17.75 -4.28 13.24
C GLY A 396 19.01 -4.62 14.04
N GLN A 397 19.10 -4.08 15.25
CA GLN A 397 20.27 -4.20 16.11
C GLN A 397 19.95 -4.91 17.44
N GLN A 398 21.01 -5.41 18.08
CA GLN A 398 20.96 -5.88 19.45
C GLN A 398 20.63 -4.74 20.41
N PHE A 399 19.77 -5.03 21.37
CA PHE A 399 19.37 -4.14 22.45
C PHE A 399 20.59 -3.62 23.21
N ASN A 400 20.62 -2.31 23.34
CA ASN A 400 21.57 -1.63 24.20
C ASN A 400 20.91 -0.37 24.74
N LYS A 401 21.05 -0.14 26.05
CA LYS A 401 20.40 0.98 26.74
C LYS A 401 20.68 2.34 26.11
N ASN A 402 21.86 2.51 25.51
CA ASN A 402 22.31 3.79 24.98
C ASN A 402 22.06 3.98 23.48
N TYR A 403 21.56 2.96 22.77
CA TYR A 403 21.35 3.01 21.33
C TYR A 403 19.89 2.70 20.96
N LEU A 404 19.53 3.01 19.72
CA LEU A 404 18.22 2.75 19.13
C LEU A 404 18.33 1.51 18.23
N GLU A 405 17.43 0.54 18.41
CA GLU A 405 17.60 -0.78 17.82
C GLU A 405 17.16 -0.88 16.36
N LEU A 406 16.23 -0.04 15.92
CA LEU A 406 15.76 0.00 14.53
C LEU A 406 16.25 1.28 13.88
N SER A 407 16.95 1.19 12.75
CA SER A 407 17.43 2.36 12.01
C SER A 407 17.15 2.22 10.52
N LEU A 408 16.68 3.30 9.91
CA LEU A 408 16.41 3.45 8.48
C LEU A 408 17.44 4.41 7.88
N PHE A 409 17.95 4.06 6.71
CA PHE A 409 18.92 4.83 5.95
C PHE A 409 18.42 5.03 4.52
N ASN A 410 18.83 6.14 3.91
CA ASN A 410 18.85 6.30 2.46
C ASN A 410 20.28 6.07 1.97
N PHE A 411 20.41 5.37 0.85
CA PHE A 411 21.67 5.08 0.18
C PHE A 411 21.76 5.88 -1.12
N ASP A 412 22.85 6.63 -1.27
CA ASP A 412 23.20 7.29 -2.52
C ASP A 412 24.11 6.34 -3.32
N ALA A 413 23.60 5.80 -4.43
CA ALA A 413 24.35 4.89 -5.29
C ALA A 413 25.36 5.60 -6.20
N ASP A 414 25.10 6.87 -6.57
CA ASP A 414 26.01 7.65 -7.42
C ASP A 414 27.27 8.06 -6.64
N ASN A 415 27.10 8.32 -5.33
CA ASN A 415 28.19 8.51 -4.39
C ASN A 415 27.98 7.61 -3.17
N PRO A 416 28.45 6.34 -3.21
CA PRO A 416 28.16 5.32 -2.21
C PRO A 416 28.29 5.81 -0.76
N THR A 417 27.17 6.22 -0.18
CA THR A 417 27.09 6.79 1.18
C THR A 417 25.74 6.45 1.81
N LEU A 418 25.74 6.31 3.14
CA LEU A 418 24.53 6.10 3.92
C LEU A 418 24.20 7.36 4.71
N SER A 419 23.00 7.89 4.51
CA SER A 419 22.44 8.94 5.35
C SER A 419 21.37 8.35 6.25
N LEU A 420 21.47 8.56 7.56
CA LEU A 420 20.43 8.14 8.50
C LEU A 420 19.14 8.91 8.22
N VAL A 421 18.01 8.20 8.18
CA VAL A 421 16.66 8.69 7.82
C VAL A 421 15.63 8.51 8.93
N ALA A 422 15.80 7.55 9.84
CA ALA A 422 15.02 7.44 11.06
C ALA A 422 15.65 6.43 12.01
N GLN A 423 15.39 6.58 13.31
CA GLN A 423 15.71 5.58 14.32
C GLN A 423 14.60 5.44 15.33
N ARG A 424 14.44 4.23 15.88
CA ARG A 424 13.41 3.94 16.87
C ARG A 424 13.94 3.05 17.99
N LYS A 425 13.55 3.41 19.21
CA LYS A 425 13.75 2.58 20.40
C LYS A 425 12.71 1.47 20.39
N ILE A 426 13.18 0.23 20.49
CA ILE A 426 12.34 -0.95 20.58
C ILE A 426 12.37 -1.54 21.99
N SER A 427 13.48 -1.37 22.71
CA SER A 427 13.70 -1.93 24.05
C SER A 427 13.80 -3.46 24.10
N ALA A 428 14.14 -4.08 22.97
CA ALA A 428 14.36 -5.52 22.76
C ALA A 428 15.30 -5.74 21.55
N ASP A 429 15.93 -6.92 21.43
CA ASP A 429 16.77 -7.23 20.26
C ASP A 429 15.89 -7.30 19.00
N VAL A 430 16.24 -6.55 17.96
CA VAL A 430 15.57 -6.65 16.66
C VAL A 430 16.26 -7.74 15.84
N GLY A 431 15.73 -8.97 15.89
CA GLY A 431 16.34 -10.15 15.28
C GLY A 431 16.03 -10.32 13.79
N SER A 432 14.98 -9.67 13.28
CA SER A 432 14.58 -9.74 11.88
C SER A 432 13.84 -8.48 11.44
N VAL A 433 14.13 -8.01 10.23
CA VAL A 433 13.41 -6.90 9.57
C VAL A 433 13.11 -7.29 8.13
N ARG A 434 11.92 -6.95 7.63
CA ARG A 434 11.54 -7.15 6.22
C ARG A 434 10.62 -6.03 5.74
N TRP A 435 10.83 -5.61 4.51
CA TRP A 435 9.94 -4.68 3.82
C TRP A 435 8.75 -5.43 3.24
N SER A 436 7.60 -4.76 3.17
CA SER A 436 6.52 -5.16 2.28
C SER A 436 6.94 -4.94 0.82
N ASN A 437 6.36 -5.72 -0.09
CA ASN A 437 6.66 -5.66 -1.52
C ASN A 437 6.23 -4.33 -2.14
N SER A 438 5.15 -3.73 -1.62
CA SER A 438 4.64 -2.38 -1.94
C SER A 438 5.53 -1.22 -1.46
N ASN A 439 6.54 -1.45 -0.61
CA ASN A 439 7.34 -0.41 0.05
C ASN A 439 6.54 0.47 1.06
N ASP A 440 5.29 0.15 1.37
CA ASP A 440 4.49 0.92 2.32
C ASP A 440 4.80 0.59 3.79
N TYR A 441 5.27 -0.64 4.04
CA TYR A 441 5.42 -1.18 5.39
C TYR A 441 6.76 -1.87 5.62
N LEU A 442 7.14 -1.88 6.89
CA LEU A 442 8.31 -2.55 7.41
C LEU A 442 7.87 -3.36 8.62
N VAL A 443 8.15 -4.66 8.63
CA VAL A 443 7.90 -5.48 9.82
C VAL A 443 9.22 -5.79 10.54
N ALA A 444 9.19 -5.67 11.86
CA ALA A 444 10.28 -6.00 12.77
C ALA A 444 9.84 -7.11 13.73
N GLY A 445 10.72 -8.11 13.88
CA GLY A 445 10.56 -9.24 14.79
C GLY A 445 11.60 -9.16 15.89
N ASN A 446 11.14 -9.18 17.13
CA ASN A 446 11.94 -8.87 18.30
C ASN A 446 12.10 -10.09 19.23
N SER A 447 13.28 -10.25 19.82
CA SER A 447 13.52 -11.21 20.91
C SER A 447 13.21 -10.54 22.25
N LEU A 448 12.30 -11.14 23.00
CA LEU A 448 11.83 -10.66 24.29
C LEU A 448 12.72 -11.11 25.45
N SER A 449 13.64 -12.05 25.20
CA SER A 449 14.57 -12.58 26.20
C SER A 449 15.48 -11.52 26.83
N THR A 450 15.71 -10.40 26.15
CA THR A 450 16.62 -9.32 26.55
C THR A 450 15.91 -7.99 26.86
N LYS A 451 14.57 -7.99 27.00
CA LYS A 451 13.77 -6.76 27.15
C LYS A 451 13.94 -6.06 28.51
N GLU A 452 13.92 -4.73 28.50
CA GLU A 452 13.84 -3.92 29.73
C GLU A 452 12.45 -3.34 30.00
N GLU A 453 11.62 -3.22 28.96
CA GLU A 453 10.26 -2.68 29.03
C GLU A 453 9.29 -3.56 28.22
N VAL A 454 7.99 -3.28 28.33
CA VAL A 454 6.98 -3.93 27.48
C VAL A 454 7.28 -3.56 26.03
N SER A 455 7.78 -4.54 25.29
CA SER A 455 8.21 -4.39 23.90
C SER A 455 7.39 -5.35 23.04
N PRO A 456 6.88 -4.91 21.88
CA PRO A 456 6.13 -5.79 21.00
C PRO A 456 7.06 -6.87 20.45
N ALA A 457 6.55 -8.09 20.28
CA ALA A 457 7.30 -9.17 19.65
C ALA A 457 7.32 -9.01 18.12
N ILE A 458 6.21 -8.51 17.56
CA ILE A 458 6.07 -8.18 16.15
C ILE A 458 5.59 -6.73 16.07
N ALA A 459 6.23 -5.92 15.25
CA ALA A 459 5.84 -4.53 15.03
C ALA A 459 5.88 -4.20 13.54
N ILE A 460 4.82 -3.55 13.05
CA ILE A 460 4.74 -3.02 11.69
C ILE A 460 4.88 -1.52 11.74
N TYR A 461 5.81 -1.01 10.96
CA TYR A 461 6.10 0.39 10.77
C TYR A 461 5.76 0.82 9.34
N THR A 462 5.60 2.11 9.12
CA THR A 462 5.67 2.71 7.78
C THR A 462 6.88 3.63 7.68
N SER A 463 7.51 3.62 6.52
CA SER A 463 8.62 4.52 6.16
C SER A 463 8.14 5.83 5.54
N ILE A 464 6.85 5.92 5.22
CA ILE A 464 6.25 7.11 4.65
C ILE A 464 5.71 7.97 5.80
N PRO A 465 6.10 9.26 5.89
CA PRO A 465 5.47 10.15 6.86
C PRO A 465 3.97 10.21 6.59
N GLN A 466 3.15 9.77 7.56
CA GLN A 466 1.70 9.89 7.47
C GLN A 466 1.27 11.20 8.14
N TYR A 467 0.87 12.18 7.33
CA TYR A 467 0.32 13.43 7.82
C TYR A 467 -1.18 13.25 8.08
N VAL A 468 -1.60 13.40 9.32
CA VAL A 468 -3.02 13.20 9.68
C VAL A 468 -3.73 14.55 9.72
N PHE A 469 -4.76 14.71 8.90
CA PHE A 469 -5.66 15.86 8.91
C PHE A 469 -6.99 15.41 9.53
N SER A 470 -7.31 15.96 10.71
CA SER A 470 -8.54 15.62 11.44
C SER A 470 -9.51 16.78 11.51
N ASN A 471 -10.73 16.57 11.02
CA ASN A 471 -11.80 17.59 10.96
C ASN A 471 -11.29 18.90 10.32
N VAL A 472 -10.61 18.77 9.17
CA VAL A 472 -9.99 19.88 8.45
C VAL A 472 -10.83 20.23 7.23
N HIS A 473 -11.15 21.51 7.09
CA HIS A 473 -11.69 22.07 5.85
C HIS A 473 -10.65 22.99 5.23
N MET A 474 -10.17 22.68 4.04
CA MET A 474 -9.12 23.43 3.36
C MET A 474 -9.67 24.06 2.08
N ARG A 475 -9.38 25.34 1.85
CA ARG A 475 -9.74 26.06 0.63
C ARG A 475 -8.50 26.41 -0.18
N LEU A 476 -8.55 26.08 -1.47
CA LEU A 476 -7.51 26.46 -2.43
C LEU A 476 -7.78 27.85 -2.98
N SER A 477 -6.69 28.60 -3.16
CA SER A 477 -6.67 29.87 -3.89
C SER A 477 -5.84 29.80 -5.18
N GLU A 478 -5.16 28.67 -5.42
CA GLU A 478 -4.37 28.40 -6.61
C GLU A 478 -4.25 26.87 -6.81
N ASN A 479 -3.70 26.43 -7.94
CA ASN A 479 -3.38 25.02 -8.15
C ASN A 479 -2.39 24.50 -7.10
N LEU A 480 -2.65 23.30 -6.58
CA LEU A 480 -1.90 22.70 -5.48
C LEU A 480 -1.32 21.33 -5.87
N GLN A 481 0.00 21.19 -5.75
CA GLN A 481 0.67 19.90 -5.85
C GLN A 481 0.72 19.21 -4.48
N LEU A 482 0.34 17.94 -4.42
CA LEU A 482 0.50 17.09 -3.24
C LEU A 482 1.63 16.10 -3.47
N ARG A 483 2.67 16.14 -2.63
CA ARG A 483 3.86 15.28 -2.75
C ARG A 483 3.99 14.21 -1.67
N ASN A 484 3.04 14.15 -0.74
CA ASN A 484 3.05 13.16 0.32
C ASN A 484 1.63 12.67 0.61
N PRO A 485 1.48 11.46 1.15
CA PRO A 485 0.19 10.97 1.62
C PRO A 485 -0.39 11.85 2.74
N ILE A 486 -1.70 12.09 2.68
CA ILE A 486 -2.48 12.68 3.77
C ILE A 486 -3.56 11.70 4.19
N VAL A 487 -3.63 11.42 5.49
CA VAL A 487 -4.68 10.64 6.13
C VAL A 487 -5.76 11.57 6.68
N PHE A 488 -6.99 11.40 6.24
CA PHE A 488 -8.16 12.17 6.65
C PHE A 488 -8.98 11.42 7.70
N VAL A 489 -9.19 12.07 8.85
CA VAL A 489 -9.95 11.51 9.99
C VAL A 489 -11.10 12.45 10.38
N GLY A 490 -12.29 11.89 10.61
CA GLY A 490 -13.48 12.69 10.90
C GLY A 490 -14.08 13.30 9.62
N ASP A 491 -14.63 14.51 9.71
CA ASP A 491 -15.26 15.19 8.56
C ASP A 491 -14.29 16.21 7.95
N CYS A 492 -13.73 15.89 6.78
CA CYS A 492 -12.77 16.72 6.10
C CYS A 492 -13.29 17.21 4.74
N SER A 493 -12.78 18.35 4.27
CA SER A 493 -13.14 18.87 2.94
C SER A 493 -11.98 19.61 2.27
N PHE A 494 -11.87 19.45 0.96
CA PHE A 494 -11.04 20.27 0.07
C PHE A 494 -11.94 21.05 -0.89
N PHE A 495 -12.01 22.37 -0.69
CA PHE A 495 -12.67 23.30 -1.59
C PHE A 495 -11.68 23.78 -2.63
N GLY A 496 -11.78 23.23 -3.85
CA GLY A 496 -10.86 23.55 -4.93
C GLY A 496 -11.07 24.91 -5.57
N ASN A 497 -12.27 25.50 -5.46
CA ASN A 497 -12.62 26.76 -6.15
C ASN A 497 -12.35 26.76 -7.67
N GLY A 498 -12.39 25.59 -8.30
CA GLY A 498 -12.07 25.38 -9.72
C GLY A 498 -10.59 25.15 -10.00
N HIS A 499 -9.73 25.15 -8.99
CA HIS A 499 -8.30 24.85 -9.13
C HIS A 499 -8.02 23.35 -9.22
N ILE A 500 -6.76 23.03 -9.52
CA ILE A 500 -6.25 21.67 -9.65
C ILE A 500 -5.62 21.22 -8.33
N LEU A 501 -5.98 20.02 -7.88
CA LEU A 501 -5.19 19.20 -6.96
C LEU A 501 -4.45 18.15 -7.78
N ASP A 502 -3.12 18.24 -7.77
CA ASP A 502 -2.23 17.37 -8.53
C ASP A 502 -1.59 16.34 -7.60
N LEU A 503 -1.92 15.05 -7.79
CA LEU A 503 -1.38 13.92 -7.02
C LEU A 503 -0.06 13.40 -7.60
N THR A 504 0.90 14.29 -7.90
CA THR A 504 2.26 13.95 -8.37
C THR A 504 2.83 12.71 -7.68
N GLU A 505 3.65 11.88 -8.35
CA GLU A 505 4.06 10.48 -8.02
C GLU A 505 3.88 9.92 -6.59
N THR A 506 4.16 10.69 -5.53
CA THR A 506 4.06 10.26 -4.12
C THR A 506 2.87 10.84 -3.34
N GLY A 507 2.02 11.66 -3.96
CA GLY A 507 0.84 12.27 -3.36
C GLY A 507 -0.33 11.31 -3.29
N SER A 508 -0.94 11.15 -2.12
CA SER A 508 -2.14 10.33 -1.97
C SER A 508 -3.12 10.87 -0.94
N LEU A 509 -4.39 10.51 -1.12
CA LEU A 509 -5.49 10.87 -0.22
C LEU A 509 -6.03 9.59 0.41
N ILE A 510 -5.88 9.45 1.73
CA ILE A 510 -6.30 8.27 2.47
C ILE A 510 -7.44 8.66 3.41
N VAL A 511 -8.65 8.14 3.21
CA VAL A 511 -9.81 8.39 4.07
C VAL A 511 -9.91 7.29 5.11
N TRP A 512 -9.81 7.63 6.40
CA TRP A 512 -9.87 6.64 7.47
C TRP A 512 -11.26 6.01 7.63
N SER A 513 -11.34 4.90 8.36
CA SER A 513 -12.61 4.24 8.68
C SER A 513 -13.53 5.19 9.45
N ASN A 514 -14.83 5.12 9.14
CA ASN A 514 -15.87 6.03 9.66
C ASN A 514 -15.57 7.53 9.46
N SER A 515 -14.68 7.87 8.52
CA SER A 515 -14.33 9.25 8.19
C SER A 515 -14.84 9.62 6.80
N LYS A 516 -14.93 10.92 6.54
CA LYS A 516 -15.42 11.45 5.28
C LYS A 516 -14.43 12.47 4.72
N LEU A 517 -14.14 12.38 3.43
CA LEU A 517 -13.46 13.41 2.67
C LEU A 517 -14.37 13.93 1.56
N THR A 518 -14.66 15.22 1.56
CA THR A 518 -15.38 15.88 0.47
C THR A 518 -14.42 16.65 -0.42
N LEU A 519 -14.33 16.27 -1.69
CA LEU A 519 -13.67 17.06 -2.74
C LEU A 519 -14.74 17.90 -3.43
N ASP A 520 -14.60 19.23 -3.39
CA ASP A 520 -15.64 20.18 -3.82
C ASP A 520 -15.10 21.21 -4.82
N ASN A 521 -15.71 21.28 -6.01
CA ASN A 521 -15.35 22.22 -7.08
C ASN A 521 -13.85 22.17 -7.39
N ILE A 522 -13.35 21.01 -7.81
CA ILE A 522 -11.91 20.75 -7.96
C ILE A 522 -11.62 19.84 -9.15
N VAL A 523 -10.46 20.06 -9.79
CA VAL A 523 -9.90 19.11 -10.75
C VAL A 523 -8.85 18.27 -10.05
N VAL A 524 -9.01 16.95 -10.01
CA VAL A 524 -8.01 16.04 -9.44
C VAL A 524 -7.26 15.38 -10.60
N LYS A 525 -5.94 15.53 -10.61
CA LYS A 525 -5.06 15.01 -11.68
C LYS A 525 -4.07 13.97 -11.17
N ASN A 526 -3.53 13.23 -12.13
CA ASN A 526 -2.55 12.15 -11.92
C ASN A 526 -3.12 11.05 -11.03
N ILE A 527 -4.40 10.72 -11.23
CA ILE A 527 -5.05 9.63 -10.52
C ILE A 527 -4.57 8.31 -11.13
N SER A 528 -4.11 7.42 -10.27
CA SER A 528 -3.31 6.27 -10.69
C SER A 528 -3.30 5.21 -9.60
N ASP A 529 -3.50 3.93 -9.96
CA ASP A 529 -3.41 2.79 -9.03
C ASP A 529 -4.30 2.99 -7.79
N SER A 530 -3.71 3.30 -6.64
CA SER A 530 -4.41 3.40 -5.36
C SER A 530 -4.16 4.73 -4.65
N ASN A 531 -3.77 5.79 -5.37
CA ASN A 531 -3.41 7.08 -4.76
C ASN A 531 -4.60 7.85 -4.14
N ILE A 532 -5.82 7.33 -4.26
CA ILE A 532 -6.97 7.74 -3.45
C ILE A 532 -7.56 6.47 -2.82
N THR A 533 -7.45 6.31 -1.51
CA THR A 533 -7.88 5.10 -0.79
C THR A 533 -8.87 5.46 0.30
N CYS A 534 -9.90 4.66 0.52
CA CYS A 534 -10.68 4.70 1.76
C CYS A 534 -10.38 3.45 2.59
N LEU A 535 -10.41 3.52 3.92
CA LEU A 535 -10.22 2.36 4.80
C LEU A 535 -11.57 1.89 5.35
N ASP A 536 -11.92 0.61 5.16
CA ASP A 536 -13.16 -0.01 5.65
C ASP A 536 -14.45 0.78 5.27
N THR A 537 -15.06 1.52 6.20
CA THR A 537 -16.28 2.31 6.01
C THR A 537 -16.04 3.78 5.65
N GLY A 538 -14.81 4.17 5.30
CA GLY A 538 -14.49 5.53 4.87
C GLY A 538 -15.32 5.97 3.65
N VAL A 539 -15.66 7.26 3.57
CA VAL A 539 -16.49 7.81 2.49
C VAL A 539 -15.78 8.95 1.75
N LEU A 540 -15.59 8.77 0.45
CA LEU A 540 -15.16 9.83 -0.46
C LEU A 540 -16.39 10.48 -1.10
N THR A 541 -16.56 11.79 -0.94
CA THR A 541 -17.60 12.56 -1.64
C THR A 541 -16.99 13.37 -2.77
N LEU A 542 -17.43 13.13 -4.00
CA LEU A 542 -17.06 13.90 -5.19
C LEU A 542 -18.18 14.88 -5.53
N LYS A 543 -17.95 16.17 -5.29
CA LYS A 543 -18.90 17.25 -5.56
C LYS A 543 -18.33 18.25 -6.55
N ASP A 544 -18.92 18.38 -7.73
CA ASP A 544 -18.42 19.30 -8.76
C ASP A 544 -16.95 19.00 -9.12
N VAL A 545 -16.63 17.72 -9.38
CA VAL A 545 -15.26 17.22 -9.56
C VAL A 545 -14.98 16.87 -11.02
N ASN A 546 -13.80 17.26 -11.52
CA ASN A 546 -13.20 16.65 -12.70
C ASN A 546 -12.11 15.67 -12.27
N TRP A 547 -12.30 14.39 -12.61
CA TRP A 547 -11.46 13.26 -12.26
C TRP A 547 -10.62 12.87 -13.49
N ASN A 548 -9.29 13.00 -13.38
CA ASN A 548 -8.37 12.76 -14.49
C ASN A 548 -7.38 11.64 -14.16
N GLN A 549 -7.61 10.48 -14.80
CA GLN A 549 -6.78 9.29 -14.68
C GLN A 549 -5.65 9.27 -15.70
N ILE A 550 -4.49 8.80 -15.24
CA ILE A 550 -3.30 8.58 -16.07
C ILE A 550 -2.91 7.10 -16.18
N GLN A 551 -3.61 6.23 -15.46
CA GLN A 551 -3.56 4.77 -15.56
C GLN A 551 -4.86 4.18 -14.96
N ASP A 552 -4.97 2.85 -14.99
CA ASP A 552 -6.04 2.14 -14.30
C ASP A 552 -6.02 2.45 -12.79
N PHE A 553 -7.21 2.55 -12.20
CA PHE A 553 -7.40 2.93 -10.81
C PHE A 553 -8.29 1.92 -10.10
N ASN A 554 -7.84 1.45 -8.94
CA ASN A 554 -8.55 0.46 -8.13
C ASN A 554 -9.22 1.12 -6.91
N PHE A 555 -10.50 0.82 -6.70
CA PHE A 555 -11.26 1.28 -5.55
C PHE A 555 -11.75 0.10 -4.71
N ASP A 556 -10.92 -0.32 -3.76
CA ASP A 556 -11.05 -1.63 -3.09
C ASP A 556 -11.87 -1.59 -1.80
N THR A 557 -12.00 -0.43 -1.19
CA THR A 557 -12.58 -0.26 0.15
C THR A 557 -13.26 1.10 0.28
N GLY A 558 -14.22 1.21 1.19
CA GLY A 558 -15.02 2.42 1.41
C GLY A 558 -16.07 2.70 0.33
N ALA A 559 -16.77 3.81 0.45
CA ALA A 559 -17.84 4.21 -0.46
C ALA A 559 -17.54 5.54 -1.15
N ILE A 560 -18.03 5.70 -2.39
CA ILE A 560 -18.03 6.97 -3.10
C ILE A 560 -19.44 7.53 -3.17
N TRP A 561 -19.61 8.78 -2.77
CA TRP A 561 -20.83 9.56 -2.97
C TRP A 561 -20.62 10.62 -4.04
N PHE A 562 -21.38 10.53 -5.12
CA PHE A 562 -21.31 11.49 -6.22
C PHE A 562 -22.38 12.56 -6.01
N LYS A 563 -22.00 13.83 -6.16
CA LYS A 563 -22.90 14.97 -5.96
C LYS A 563 -22.73 16.02 -7.06
N ASN A 564 -23.85 16.59 -7.50
CA ASN A 564 -23.92 17.63 -8.53
C ASN A 564 -23.34 17.17 -9.87
N TYR A 565 -22.10 17.56 -10.20
CA TYR A 565 -21.44 17.17 -11.44
C TYR A 565 -20.13 16.44 -11.17
N VAL A 566 -19.93 15.28 -11.80
CA VAL A 566 -18.66 14.57 -11.80
C VAL A 566 -18.31 14.17 -13.21
N PHE A 567 -17.10 14.49 -13.67
CA PHE A 567 -16.62 14.17 -15.01
C PHE A 567 -15.37 13.31 -14.92
N PHE A 568 -15.43 12.11 -15.49
CA PHE A 568 -14.32 11.15 -15.54
C PHE A 568 -13.65 11.22 -16.91
N THR A 569 -12.33 11.36 -16.90
CA THR A 569 -11.48 11.47 -18.09
C THR A 569 -10.24 10.58 -17.96
N GLY A 570 -9.68 10.19 -19.11
CA GLY A 570 -8.56 9.26 -19.23
C GLY A 570 -8.99 7.99 -19.98
N ASP A 571 -8.10 7.46 -20.82
CA ASP A 571 -8.35 6.23 -21.60
C ASP A 571 -7.96 5.00 -20.76
N TYR A 572 -8.58 4.90 -19.58
CA TYR A 572 -8.22 3.95 -18.53
C TYR A 572 -9.46 3.45 -17.78
N SER A 573 -9.27 2.38 -17.00
CA SER A 573 -10.32 1.76 -16.21
C SER A 573 -10.39 2.33 -14.80
N PHE A 574 -11.60 2.66 -14.34
CA PHE A 574 -11.93 2.76 -12.92
C PHE A 574 -12.52 1.42 -12.48
N ILE A 575 -11.84 0.72 -11.58
CA ILE A 575 -12.16 -0.64 -11.16
C ILE A 575 -12.76 -0.59 -9.76
N TYR A 576 -14.06 -0.85 -9.67
CA TYR A 576 -14.81 -0.84 -8.42
C TYR A 576 -14.75 -2.22 -7.75
N GLN A 577 -13.89 -2.39 -6.74
CA GLN A 577 -13.74 -3.65 -5.99
C GLN A 577 -14.32 -3.61 -4.57
N SER A 578 -14.77 -2.44 -4.13
CA SER A 578 -15.31 -2.24 -2.78
C SER A 578 -16.59 -3.04 -2.50
N ASN A 579 -16.65 -3.57 -1.28
CA ASN A 579 -17.83 -4.23 -0.73
C ASN A 579 -18.82 -3.27 -0.05
N GLN A 580 -18.52 -1.97 -0.01
CA GLN A 580 -19.47 -0.95 0.45
C GLN A 580 -20.34 -0.49 -0.71
N THR A 581 -21.46 0.15 -0.41
CA THR A 581 -22.33 0.74 -1.43
C THR A 581 -21.88 2.16 -1.78
N SER A 582 -21.60 2.41 -3.05
CA SER A 582 -21.40 3.75 -3.61
C SER A 582 -22.69 4.27 -4.24
N THR A 583 -22.94 5.58 -4.11
CA THR A 583 -24.24 6.17 -4.44
C THR A 583 -24.09 7.43 -5.28
N VAL A 584 -24.78 7.45 -6.41
CA VAL A 584 -25.03 8.65 -7.19
C VAL A 584 -26.24 9.35 -6.60
N LEU A 585 -26.02 10.48 -5.93
CA LEU A 585 -27.08 11.18 -5.20
C LEU A 585 -28.10 11.81 -6.16
N HIS A 586 -29.26 12.20 -5.62
CA HIS A 586 -30.29 12.91 -6.35
C HIS A 586 -29.72 14.16 -7.05
N GLU A 587 -30.29 14.50 -8.20
CA GLU A 587 -29.90 15.61 -9.07
C GLU A 587 -28.43 15.62 -9.51
N THR A 588 -27.76 14.46 -9.42
CA THR A 588 -26.35 14.32 -9.80
C THR A 588 -26.20 13.81 -11.23
N LYS A 589 -25.20 14.33 -11.95
CA LYS A 589 -24.78 13.86 -13.27
C LYS A 589 -23.32 13.40 -13.21
N ILE A 590 -23.11 12.13 -13.46
CA ILE A 590 -21.80 11.56 -13.81
C ILE A 590 -21.68 11.55 -15.33
N GLU A 591 -20.53 11.96 -15.84
CA GLU A 591 -20.18 11.93 -17.25
C GLU A 591 -18.87 11.16 -17.43
N LEU A 592 -18.90 10.15 -18.30
CA LEU A 592 -17.75 9.30 -18.63
C LEU A 592 -17.29 9.64 -20.05
N ASP A 593 -16.05 10.08 -20.19
CA ASP A 593 -15.46 10.51 -21.47
C ASP A 593 -15.12 9.33 -22.40
N ALA A 594 -14.85 9.64 -23.67
CA ALA A 594 -14.47 8.62 -24.65
C ALA A 594 -13.22 7.84 -24.20
N GLY A 595 -13.25 6.52 -24.33
CA GLY A 595 -12.16 5.61 -23.91
C GLY A 595 -12.17 5.25 -22.41
N PHE A 596 -12.85 6.03 -21.58
CA PHE A 596 -12.96 5.71 -20.15
C PHE A 596 -13.77 4.43 -19.92
N THR A 597 -13.29 3.55 -19.04
CA THR A 597 -14.01 2.31 -18.68
C THR A 597 -14.42 2.33 -17.21
N PHE A 598 -15.72 2.21 -16.92
CA PHE A 598 -16.19 1.90 -15.57
C PHE A 598 -16.31 0.38 -15.43
N SER A 599 -15.48 -0.23 -14.60
CA SER A 599 -15.46 -1.67 -14.32
C SER A 599 -16.08 -1.95 -12.95
N TYR A 600 -17.13 -2.76 -12.92
CA TYR A 600 -17.78 -3.22 -11.70
C TYR A 600 -17.31 -4.63 -11.34
N ASP A 601 -16.51 -4.75 -10.27
CA ASP A 601 -15.84 -5.98 -9.85
C ASP A 601 -15.72 -6.11 -8.31
N PRO A 602 -16.80 -5.94 -7.52
CA PRO A 602 -16.72 -6.06 -6.07
C PRO A 602 -16.30 -7.46 -5.63
N LEU A 603 -15.41 -7.53 -4.63
CA LEU A 603 -14.88 -8.79 -4.09
C LEU A 603 -15.97 -9.72 -3.52
N SER A 604 -17.09 -9.16 -3.06
CA SER A 604 -18.25 -9.90 -2.53
C SER A 604 -19.14 -10.52 -3.61
N LYS A 605 -18.91 -10.20 -4.89
CA LYS A 605 -19.78 -10.53 -6.03
C LYS A 605 -21.22 -10.01 -5.90
N ALA A 606 -21.51 -9.10 -4.96
CA ALA A 606 -22.84 -8.50 -4.84
C ALA A 606 -23.12 -7.58 -6.04
N GLY A 607 -24.33 -7.62 -6.59
CA GLY A 607 -24.64 -6.89 -7.82
C GLY A 607 -25.24 -5.49 -7.67
N ASN A 608 -25.43 -5.02 -6.44
CA ASN A 608 -26.17 -3.80 -6.14
C ASN A 608 -25.36 -2.78 -5.32
N LEU A 609 -24.02 -2.82 -5.40
CA LEU A 609 -23.12 -1.96 -4.65
C LEU A 609 -22.84 -0.62 -5.34
N PHE A 610 -23.31 -0.41 -6.56
CA PHE A 610 -23.33 0.89 -7.22
C PHE A 610 -24.78 1.31 -7.48
N GLN A 611 -25.24 2.36 -6.79
CA GLN A 611 -26.67 2.72 -6.75
C GLN A 611 -26.95 4.14 -7.26
N LEU A 612 -28.08 4.29 -7.93
CA LEU A 612 -28.67 5.59 -8.29
C LEU A 612 -29.77 5.90 -7.25
N GLU A 613 -29.67 7.02 -6.54
CA GLU A 613 -30.57 7.33 -5.42
C GLU A 613 -32.04 7.44 -5.86
N ASP A 614 -32.28 8.12 -6.98
CA ASP A 614 -33.60 8.27 -7.59
C ASP A 614 -33.49 8.53 -9.11
N SER A 615 -34.63 8.72 -9.79
CA SER A 615 -34.72 8.98 -11.24
C SER A 615 -33.98 10.22 -11.75
N SER A 616 -33.58 11.13 -10.86
CA SER A 616 -32.85 12.35 -11.19
C SER A 616 -31.33 12.17 -11.21
N ALA A 617 -30.81 11.09 -10.61
CA ALA A 617 -29.41 10.67 -10.75
C ALA A 617 -29.13 10.16 -12.16
N ARG A 618 -28.05 10.62 -12.80
CA ARG A 618 -27.75 10.35 -14.21
C ARG A 618 -26.33 9.88 -14.43
N LEU A 619 -26.17 8.81 -15.21
CA LEU A 619 -24.90 8.36 -15.77
C LEU A 619 -24.91 8.59 -17.28
N LYS A 620 -23.98 9.42 -17.76
CA LYS A 620 -23.90 9.87 -19.15
C LYS A 620 -22.64 9.30 -19.81
N PHE A 621 -22.82 8.55 -20.90
CA PHE A 621 -21.75 7.95 -21.67
C PHE A 621 -21.44 8.80 -22.92
N MET A 622 -20.20 9.26 -23.03
CA MET A 622 -19.65 10.03 -24.16
C MET A 622 -18.64 9.17 -24.94
N GLY A 623 -18.97 7.91 -25.22
CA GLY A 623 -18.04 6.98 -25.85
C GLY A 623 -17.26 6.10 -24.86
N ALA A 624 -17.78 6.00 -23.64
CA ALA A 624 -17.21 5.22 -22.55
C ALA A 624 -17.70 3.76 -22.57
N SER A 625 -16.99 2.92 -21.82
CA SER A 625 -17.33 1.52 -21.62
C SER A 625 -17.88 1.25 -20.20
N LEU A 626 -18.83 0.32 -20.09
CA LEU A 626 -19.25 -0.28 -18.82
C LEU A 626 -18.91 -1.78 -18.86
N TYR A 627 -18.07 -2.21 -17.94
CA TYR A 627 -17.72 -3.61 -17.78
C TYR A 627 -18.25 -4.15 -16.45
N ALA A 628 -18.82 -5.35 -16.45
CA ALA A 628 -19.27 -6.04 -15.25
C ALA A 628 -18.57 -7.41 -15.11
N ALA A 629 -17.62 -7.51 -14.18
CA ALA A 629 -16.88 -8.74 -13.88
C ALA A 629 -17.67 -9.74 -13.03
N VAL A 630 -18.69 -9.23 -12.35
CA VAL A 630 -19.70 -9.97 -11.58
C VAL A 630 -21.07 -9.40 -11.95
N PRO A 631 -22.20 -10.01 -11.54
CA PRO A 631 -23.52 -9.46 -11.87
C PRO A 631 -23.65 -8.01 -11.44
N LEU A 632 -24.21 -7.14 -12.28
CA LEU A 632 -24.48 -5.73 -11.98
C LEU A 632 -25.96 -5.43 -12.20
N GLU A 633 -26.65 -4.94 -11.18
CA GLU A 633 -28.05 -4.52 -11.23
C GLU A 633 -28.16 -3.00 -11.06
N LEU A 634 -28.70 -2.34 -12.08
CA LEU A 634 -28.96 -0.91 -12.07
C LEU A 634 -30.47 -0.65 -12.03
N THR A 635 -30.93 0.06 -11.00
CA THR A 635 -32.31 0.46 -10.78
C THR A 635 -32.38 1.98 -10.59
N LYS A 636 -33.58 2.56 -10.70
CA LYS A 636 -33.86 4.01 -10.59
C LYS A 636 -33.01 4.80 -11.59
N GLY A 637 -32.75 6.08 -11.35
CA GLY A 637 -31.83 6.89 -12.16
C GLY A 637 -32.05 6.88 -13.68
N THR A 638 -31.05 7.41 -14.39
CA THR A 638 -31.06 7.51 -15.86
C THR A 638 -29.69 7.17 -16.45
N LEU A 639 -29.63 6.22 -17.39
CA LEU A 639 -28.50 6.04 -18.31
C LEU A 639 -28.75 6.82 -19.59
N LEU A 640 -27.77 7.64 -20.00
CA LEU A 640 -27.86 8.51 -21.17
C LEU A 640 -26.66 8.31 -22.10
N PHE A 641 -26.90 7.80 -23.30
CA PHE A 641 -25.88 7.61 -24.32
C PHE A 641 -25.86 8.79 -25.29
N LYS A 642 -24.72 9.48 -25.36
CA LYS A 642 -24.48 10.60 -26.28
C LYS A 642 -23.64 10.22 -27.48
N GLU A 643 -22.76 9.25 -27.33
CA GLU A 643 -21.85 8.74 -28.35
C GLU A 643 -21.78 7.22 -28.23
N ASP A 644 -21.22 6.57 -29.24
CA ASP A 644 -21.20 5.11 -29.34
C ASP A 644 -20.43 4.50 -28.17
N SER A 645 -21.11 3.67 -27.39
CA SER A 645 -20.61 3.18 -26.10
C SER A 645 -20.62 1.65 -26.06
N ILE A 646 -19.81 1.05 -25.18
CA ILE A 646 -19.60 -0.40 -25.13
C ILE A 646 -19.98 -0.95 -23.77
N PHE A 647 -20.85 -1.95 -23.73
CA PHE A 647 -21.18 -2.72 -22.54
C PHE A 647 -20.63 -4.13 -22.69
N ALA A 648 -20.02 -4.66 -21.64
CA ALA A 648 -19.50 -6.01 -21.62
C ALA A 648 -19.66 -6.63 -20.23
N SER A 649 -19.89 -7.93 -20.16
CA SER A 649 -19.84 -8.66 -18.89
C SER A 649 -19.06 -9.97 -19.01
N SER A 650 -18.53 -10.41 -17.88
CA SER A 650 -18.01 -11.77 -17.73
C SER A 650 -19.16 -12.78 -17.76
N TYR A 651 -18.80 -14.06 -17.93
CA TYR A 651 -19.70 -15.20 -17.84
C TYR A 651 -19.20 -16.12 -16.72
N ASP A 652 -20.09 -16.44 -15.76
CA ASP A 652 -19.83 -17.40 -14.70
C ASP A 652 -20.77 -18.60 -14.88
N PRO A 653 -20.26 -19.81 -15.21
CA PRO A 653 -21.10 -20.98 -15.46
C PRO A 653 -21.87 -21.45 -14.21
N GLU A 654 -21.51 -20.99 -13.01
CA GLU A 654 -22.18 -21.33 -11.76
C GLU A 654 -23.40 -20.43 -11.48
N ILE A 655 -23.56 -19.33 -12.22
CA ILE A 655 -24.65 -18.36 -12.04
C ILE A 655 -25.66 -18.49 -13.18
N SER A 656 -26.95 -18.55 -12.86
CA SER A 656 -28.03 -18.53 -13.84
C SER A 656 -27.95 -17.30 -14.76
N SER A 657 -28.21 -17.45 -16.07
CA SER A 657 -28.19 -16.32 -17.04
C SER A 657 -29.10 -15.16 -16.62
N THR A 658 -30.21 -15.46 -15.95
CA THR A 658 -31.17 -14.47 -15.41
C THR A 658 -30.66 -13.63 -14.24
N LEU A 659 -29.52 -14.03 -13.65
CA LEU A 659 -28.91 -13.44 -12.46
C LEU A 659 -27.46 -12.99 -12.69
N GLN A 660 -26.89 -13.17 -13.89
CA GLN A 660 -25.54 -12.69 -14.24
C GLN A 660 -25.55 -11.60 -15.31
N GLY A 661 -24.40 -11.01 -15.57
CA GLY A 661 -24.24 -9.90 -16.51
C GLY A 661 -24.84 -8.59 -16.01
N ILE A 662 -25.24 -7.72 -16.94
CA ILE A 662 -25.78 -6.39 -16.62
C ILE A 662 -27.31 -6.44 -16.64
N SER A 663 -27.96 -6.00 -15.57
CA SER A 663 -29.41 -5.94 -15.41
C SER A 663 -29.93 -4.50 -15.38
N PHE A 664 -30.90 -4.21 -16.24
CA PHE A 664 -31.65 -2.95 -16.23
C PHE A 664 -33.01 -3.14 -15.56
N GLY A 665 -33.15 -2.59 -14.35
CA GLY A 665 -34.31 -2.75 -13.50
C GLY A 665 -34.30 -4.04 -12.69
N ASN A 666 -35.33 -4.22 -11.88
CA ASN A 666 -35.49 -5.32 -10.92
C ASN A 666 -36.94 -5.85 -10.88
N SER A 667 -37.70 -5.68 -11.96
CA SER A 667 -39.14 -6.02 -12.00
C SER A 667 -39.99 -5.27 -10.96
N ASN A 668 -39.57 -4.07 -10.57
CA ASN A 668 -40.38 -3.12 -9.79
C ASN A 668 -40.53 -1.80 -10.57
N ALA A 669 -41.76 -1.48 -10.97
CA ALA A 669 -42.06 -0.31 -11.81
C ALA A 669 -41.69 1.03 -11.16
N GLU A 670 -41.69 1.13 -9.82
CA GLU A 670 -41.28 2.35 -9.10
C GLU A 670 -39.76 2.56 -9.10
N GLU A 671 -38.99 1.50 -9.37
CA GLU A 671 -37.53 1.48 -9.37
C GLU A 671 -36.96 1.22 -10.77
N ASP A 672 -37.77 1.42 -11.79
CA ASP A 672 -37.36 1.29 -13.18
C ASP A 672 -36.19 2.23 -13.53
N LEU A 673 -35.21 1.67 -14.25
CA LEU A 673 -34.08 2.41 -14.79
C LEU A 673 -34.49 3.14 -16.07
N ILE A 674 -34.31 4.47 -16.11
CA ILE A 674 -34.55 5.21 -17.36
C ILE A 674 -33.34 5.02 -18.28
N PHE A 675 -33.55 4.45 -19.45
CA PHE A 675 -32.52 4.14 -20.42
C PHE A 675 -32.74 4.91 -21.72
N ARG A 676 -31.80 5.78 -22.10
CA ARG A 676 -31.98 6.68 -23.25
C ARG A 676 -30.78 6.66 -24.20
N ILE A 677 -31.03 6.22 -25.43
CA ILE A 677 -30.10 6.29 -26.55
C ILE A 677 -30.49 7.46 -27.45
N ASN A 678 -29.57 8.36 -27.75
CA ASN A 678 -29.87 9.52 -28.60
C ASN A 678 -29.90 9.16 -30.10
N PRO A 679 -30.46 10.05 -30.94
CA PRO A 679 -30.37 9.89 -32.39
C PRO A 679 -28.92 9.75 -32.87
N GLY A 680 -28.66 8.76 -33.71
CA GLY A 680 -27.35 8.52 -34.31
C GLY A 680 -26.34 7.82 -33.40
N VAL A 681 -26.79 7.27 -32.26
CA VAL A 681 -25.93 6.60 -31.28
C VAL A 681 -26.20 5.10 -31.28
N CYS A 682 -25.13 4.31 -31.26
CA CYS A 682 -25.14 2.87 -31.08
C CYS A 682 -24.59 2.49 -29.70
N LEU A 683 -25.39 1.79 -28.91
CA LEU A 683 -24.87 1.04 -27.78
C LEU A 683 -24.52 -0.36 -28.24
N THR A 684 -23.27 -0.78 -28.10
CA THR A 684 -22.83 -2.14 -28.40
C THR A 684 -22.73 -2.95 -27.11
N VAL A 685 -23.43 -4.07 -27.03
CA VAL A 685 -23.15 -5.12 -26.04
C VAL A 685 -22.14 -6.06 -26.68
N ASP A 686 -20.88 -5.93 -26.28
CA ASP A 686 -19.74 -6.58 -26.93
C ASP A 686 -19.57 -8.04 -26.49
N SER A 687 -19.78 -8.30 -25.20
CA SER A 687 -19.71 -9.67 -24.64
C SER A 687 -20.67 -9.84 -23.47
N GLY A 688 -21.04 -11.10 -23.19
CA GLY A 688 -21.79 -11.47 -21.99
C GLY A 688 -23.30 -11.29 -22.13
N ILE A 689 -23.96 -10.97 -21.01
CA ILE A 689 -25.42 -11.04 -20.88
C ILE A 689 -26.00 -9.67 -20.53
N LEU A 690 -27.03 -9.25 -21.28
CA LEU A 690 -27.88 -8.12 -20.94
C LEU A 690 -29.26 -8.61 -20.49
N ASN A 691 -29.67 -8.22 -19.29
CA ASN A 691 -30.99 -8.51 -18.72
C ASN A 691 -31.87 -7.25 -18.75
N TYR A 692 -33.05 -7.35 -19.34
CA TYR A 692 -34.07 -6.31 -19.30
C TYR A 692 -35.19 -6.68 -18.33
N LYS A 693 -35.28 -5.93 -17.23
CA LYS A 693 -36.19 -6.16 -16.09
C LYS A 693 -37.07 -4.94 -15.79
N ASN A 694 -36.96 -3.84 -16.53
CA ASN A 694 -37.88 -2.70 -16.41
C ASN A 694 -39.32 -3.08 -16.80
N ILE A 695 -40.31 -2.51 -16.11
CA ILE A 695 -41.74 -2.79 -16.36
C ILE A 695 -42.39 -1.72 -17.24
N LEU A 696 -42.10 -0.45 -17.00
CA LEU A 696 -42.79 0.66 -17.64
C LEU A 696 -42.30 0.85 -19.09
N PRO A 697 -43.22 1.03 -20.06
CA PRO A 697 -42.85 1.32 -21.46
C PRO A 697 -42.07 2.63 -21.62
N SER A 698 -42.15 3.53 -20.65
CA SER A 698 -41.41 4.81 -20.65
C SER A 698 -39.95 4.70 -20.22
N SER A 699 -39.53 3.53 -19.74
CA SER A 699 -38.19 3.30 -19.19
C SER A 699 -37.15 3.17 -20.30
N LEU A 700 -37.47 2.55 -21.43
CA LEU A 700 -36.62 2.54 -22.63
C LEU A 700 -37.01 3.67 -23.60
N LYS A 701 -36.05 4.52 -23.97
CA LYS A 701 -36.24 5.66 -24.89
C LYS A 701 -35.26 5.59 -26.06
N MET A 702 -35.78 5.17 -27.21
CA MET A 702 -35.08 5.14 -28.50
C MET A 702 -35.95 5.87 -29.55
N PRO A 703 -35.81 7.20 -29.67
CA PRO A 703 -36.80 8.07 -30.31
C PRO A 703 -36.81 7.99 -31.84
N VAL A 704 -35.77 7.42 -32.46
CA VAL A 704 -35.60 7.34 -33.92
C VAL A 704 -34.92 6.04 -34.31
N SER A 705 -35.02 5.64 -35.57
CA SER A 705 -34.41 4.41 -36.09
C SER A 705 -32.88 4.41 -36.13
N THR A 706 -32.24 5.57 -35.92
CA THR A 706 -30.79 5.69 -35.76
C THR A 706 -30.34 5.61 -34.30
N SER A 707 -31.26 5.36 -33.35
CA SER A 707 -30.92 4.95 -31.99
C SER A 707 -30.87 3.43 -31.97
N VAL A 708 -29.69 2.87 -31.73
CA VAL A 708 -29.41 1.45 -31.94
C VAL A 708 -28.90 0.80 -30.66
N ILE A 709 -29.41 -0.39 -30.36
CA ILE A 709 -28.73 -1.37 -29.49
C ILE A 709 -28.19 -2.44 -30.43
N TYR A 710 -26.89 -2.69 -30.40
CA TYR A 710 -26.27 -3.76 -31.13
C TYR A 710 -25.78 -4.82 -30.15
N MET A 711 -26.36 -6.00 -30.21
CA MET A 711 -25.89 -7.16 -29.47
C MET A 711 -24.88 -7.89 -30.37
N ASN A 712 -23.62 -7.97 -29.96
CA ASN A 712 -22.55 -8.58 -30.75
C ASN A 712 -22.70 -10.11 -30.82
N ASP A 713 -21.84 -10.76 -31.58
CA ASP A 713 -21.82 -12.22 -31.73
C ASP A 713 -21.64 -12.90 -30.35
N ASP A 714 -22.22 -14.10 -30.19
CA ASP A 714 -22.11 -14.92 -28.96
C ASP A 714 -22.65 -14.27 -27.66
N THR A 715 -23.40 -13.17 -27.75
CA THR A 715 -24.03 -12.51 -26.59
C THR A 715 -25.39 -13.11 -26.23
N GLU A 716 -25.91 -12.80 -25.03
CA GLU A 716 -27.27 -13.15 -24.62
C GLU A 716 -28.09 -11.90 -24.23
N LEU A 717 -29.33 -11.83 -24.73
CA LEU A 717 -30.35 -10.89 -24.27
C LEU A 717 -31.46 -11.66 -23.55
N VAL A 718 -31.66 -11.35 -22.26
CA VAL A 718 -32.71 -11.93 -21.43
C VAL A 718 -33.80 -10.91 -21.17
N LEU A 719 -35.03 -11.24 -21.56
CA LEU A 719 -36.21 -10.41 -21.36
C LEU A 719 -37.05 -10.99 -20.22
N THR A 720 -36.95 -10.37 -19.03
CA THR A 720 -37.84 -10.69 -17.91
C THR A 720 -39.19 -9.98 -18.04
N ASN A 721 -39.16 -8.78 -18.64
CA ASN A 721 -40.34 -7.96 -18.92
C ASN A 721 -40.33 -7.51 -20.38
N THR A 722 -41.47 -7.01 -20.85
CA THR A 722 -41.61 -6.56 -22.25
C THR A 722 -40.71 -5.36 -22.55
N MET A 723 -39.81 -5.51 -23.53
CA MET A 723 -38.93 -4.46 -24.01
C MET A 723 -39.58 -3.74 -25.21
N ASN A 724 -39.92 -2.47 -25.05
CA ASN A 724 -40.47 -1.63 -26.12
C ASN A 724 -39.43 -0.61 -26.62
N MET A 725 -38.91 -0.86 -27.82
CA MET A 725 -37.86 -0.07 -28.45
C MET A 725 -38.38 1.17 -29.18
N GLN A 726 -39.68 1.47 -29.12
CA GLN A 726 -40.30 2.61 -29.80
C GLN A 726 -39.95 2.65 -31.30
N SER A 727 -39.22 3.69 -31.75
CA SER A 727 -38.76 3.83 -33.14
C SER A 727 -37.33 3.35 -33.35
N GLY A 728 -36.65 2.89 -32.29
CA GLY A 728 -35.29 2.38 -32.31
C GLY A 728 -35.16 1.01 -32.97
N VAL A 729 -33.90 0.59 -33.09
CA VAL A 729 -33.52 -0.69 -33.71
C VAL A 729 -32.66 -1.51 -32.76
N LEU A 730 -32.97 -2.81 -32.66
CA LEU A 730 -32.10 -3.82 -32.07
C LEU A 730 -31.45 -4.63 -33.18
N MET A 731 -30.13 -4.53 -33.29
CA MET A 731 -29.31 -5.35 -34.17
C MET A 731 -28.80 -6.57 -33.39
N LEU A 732 -28.88 -7.75 -34.00
CA LEU A 732 -28.54 -9.02 -33.36
C LEU A 732 -27.44 -9.72 -34.14
N GLY A 733 -26.28 -9.94 -33.52
CA GLY A 733 -25.13 -10.65 -34.09
C GLY A 733 -25.40 -12.14 -34.37
N ASP A 734 -24.36 -12.84 -34.80
CA ASP A 734 -24.39 -14.29 -35.01
C ASP A 734 -24.28 -15.07 -33.70
N ASN A 735 -24.88 -16.27 -33.68
CA ASN A 735 -24.96 -17.16 -32.52
C ASN A 735 -25.50 -16.51 -31.22
N LEU A 736 -26.28 -15.43 -31.34
CA LEU A 736 -26.86 -14.73 -30.20
C LEU A 736 -27.98 -15.54 -29.55
N ASN A 737 -28.01 -15.57 -28.22
CA ASN A 737 -29.10 -16.16 -27.43
C ASN A 737 -30.14 -15.09 -27.06
N LEU A 738 -31.41 -15.33 -27.39
CA LEU A 738 -32.54 -14.48 -27.00
C LEU A 738 -33.49 -15.29 -26.12
N THR A 739 -33.51 -14.94 -24.83
CA THR A 739 -34.22 -15.66 -23.78
C THR A 739 -35.43 -14.85 -23.32
N PHE A 740 -36.62 -15.45 -23.37
CA PHE A 740 -37.87 -14.83 -22.90
C PHE A 740 -38.34 -15.52 -21.63
N ILE A 741 -38.65 -14.74 -20.60
CA ILE A 741 -39.27 -15.24 -19.36
C ILE A 741 -40.77 -14.95 -19.41
N ASP A 742 -41.57 -15.98 -19.16
CA ASP A 742 -43.03 -15.96 -19.15
C ASP A 742 -43.63 -15.31 -20.41
N ALA A 743 -44.34 -14.19 -20.24
CA ALA A 743 -45.04 -13.46 -21.29
C ALA A 743 -44.28 -12.20 -21.73
N ALA A 744 -42.97 -12.13 -21.51
CA ALA A 744 -42.16 -11.02 -22.01
C ALA A 744 -42.19 -10.97 -23.54
N GLU A 745 -42.33 -9.77 -24.10
CA GLU A 745 -42.30 -9.53 -25.55
C GLU A 745 -41.20 -8.55 -25.94
N LEU A 746 -40.78 -8.60 -27.21
CA LEU A 746 -39.93 -7.59 -27.82
C LEU A 746 -40.75 -6.80 -28.84
N ILE A 747 -40.96 -5.50 -28.57
CA ILE A 747 -41.78 -4.61 -29.40
C ILE A 747 -40.87 -3.59 -30.09
N GLY A 748 -40.86 -3.60 -31.42
CA GLY A 748 -40.13 -2.63 -32.25
C GLY A 748 -39.43 -3.29 -33.43
N SER A 749 -38.39 -2.63 -33.96
CA SER A 749 -37.64 -3.13 -35.13
C SER A 749 -36.42 -3.94 -34.72
N THR A 750 -36.31 -5.16 -35.23
CA THR A 750 -35.13 -6.03 -35.06
C THR A 750 -34.44 -6.29 -36.40
N HIS A 751 -33.12 -6.40 -36.39
CA HIS A 751 -32.29 -6.71 -37.56
C HIS A 751 -31.30 -7.83 -37.21
N PRO A 752 -31.66 -9.10 -37.46
CA PRO A 752 -30.71 -10.20 -37.30
C PRO A 752 -29.64 -10.15 -38.40
N LEU A 753 -28.38 -10.26 -38.00
CA LEU A 753 -27.20 -10.30 -38.87
C LEU A 753 -26.67 -11.73 -39.02
N GLY A 754 -27.05 -12.64 -38.11
CA GLY A 754 -26.70 -14.06 -38.14
C GLY A 754 -27.77 -14.96 -37.52
N THR A 755 -27.33 -16.11 -37.02
CA THR A 755 -28.16 -17.14 -36.38
C THR A 755 -28.58 -16.68 -34.99
N ILE A 756 -29.88 -16.76 -34.69
CA ILE A 756 -30.44 -16.42 -33.38
C ILE A 756 -30.99 -17.68 -32.72
N ASN A 757 -30.54 -17.96 -31.51
CA ASN A 757 -31.01 -19.04 -30.67
C ASN A 757 -32.11 -18.51 -29.73
N TYR A 758 -33.32 -19.06 -29.83
CA TYR A 758 -34.44 -18.63 -28.99
C TYR A 758 -34.64 -19.60 -27.82
N SER A 759 -34.81 -19.05 -26.60
CA SER A 759 -35.18 -19.84 -25.42
C SER A 759 -36.38 -19.22 -24.69
N PHE A 760 -37.23 -20.08 -24.11
CA PHE A 760 -38.44 -19.67 -23.39
C PHE A 760 -38.47 -20.36 -22.03
N ILE A 761 -38.50 -19.56 -20.96
CA ILE A 761 -38.47 -20.02 -19.57
C ILE A 761 -39.79 -19.62 -18.92
N SER A 762 -40.51 -20.58 -18.32
CA SER A 762 -41.65 -20.28 -17.44
C SER A 762 -41.15 -20.17 -16.01
N SER A 763 -41.46 -19.06 -15.32
CA SER A 763 -41.05 -18.82 -13.93
C SER A 763 -41.80 -19.66 -12.90
N GLY A 764 -42.77 -20.48 -13.32
CA GLY A 764 -43.38 -21.46 -12.44
C GLY A 764 -44.18 -20.87 -11.28
N GLU A 765 -44.93 -19.80 -11.51
CA GLU A 765 -46.13 -19.50 -10.71
C GLU A 765 -47.34 -19.41 -11.66
N GLY A 766 -48.28 -20.32 -11.50
CA GLY A 766 -49.25 -20.66 -12.53
C GLY A 766 -50.08 -19.50 -13.08
N LYS A 767 -50.18 -19.45 -14.41
CA LYS A 767 -51.46 -19.53 -15.13
C LYS A 767 -51.27 -19.94 -16.59
#